data_AF-A0A9P6HRQ7-F1
#
_entry.id   AF-A0A9P6HRQ7-F1
#
_cell.length_a   1.000
_cell.length_b   1.000
_cell.length_c   1.000
_cell.angle_alpha   90.00
_cell.angle_beta   90.00
_cell.angle_gamma   90.00
#
_symmetry.space_group_name_H-M   'P 1'
#
loop_
_entity.id
_entity.type
_entity.pdbx_description
1 polymer ?
#
loop_
_entity_poly.entity_id
_entity_poly.type
_entity_poly.pdbx_seq_one_letter_code
_entity_poly.pdbx_strand_id
1 'polypeptide(L)'
;MAVDTPTVGDPGPEPEPPIAEPVHQDIFLSEPLIPLLEPLAPPTPETSIALVPPIAPEIRVPLSTAYTNVTSAPAPNVDTLPTSLENLSNTPVAAVPGSFRPPLPSNPPIWAQSRQELCETCDFFKSYQGGVYYSNGYAKGYLLSCFGAMRDIWQDGGRLIISHGCGQIMRLLSRQLEADHQSFKDFSVRALVKNWQTKEPLVLIADDKYEHFPFDLTKGRDGGRGYAYVVLGYYFIRNFWAEKHPADNAEGCAVRFKFAFQYCGEGDPWWVKCVGFPCEFSSPHFRNESPIWRADIGKGFQNVHDMSCFSCGKTSPRIYEQGWMCLWPTCEFHFQLCDSDATTALLTYTEAFLAARPNPKTKRPAVRIPEPVLEAKNGIVTTPLFHHGWHCRRCGRLSCRTKWEQWECSSCGVILPVKGKIRDHREFWGLSPNQPFETCDVNPVSGSISRNGSTIIQTGITKIAGIRDQLGAFTFIFPHNRGKIHLITGSARYNTETNHIFKRFQEHANNGNLPFRRFPMKAHVCRGEFLTNYFSQNSGEPYQYVGAADKTLPFDQCPPCVLQALELIRTRAAIMLGERPPFNELLTAAYMEKQSMGFHTDGERGLGPIVASLSMGSPAIMKFRTLEDKKTVVLTLVLRHVHFRDAWLLSVVVMEGARIQAVYEHTVCPIGFRIAVTAREIRPENWTQGAWR
;
A
#
# COMPACT_ATOMS: atom_id res chain seq x y z
N MET A 1 -51.07 -39.20 62.06
CA MET A 1 -51.64 -40.51 61.68
C MET A 1 -51.50 -40.65 60.18
N ALA A 2 -51.10 -41.86 59.77
CA ALA A 2 -50.78 -42.36 58.43
C ALA A 2 -51.78 -41.91 57.33
N VAL A 3 -51.30 -41.49 56.15
CA VAL A 3 -51.14 -42.28 54.89
C VAL A 3 -52.36 -42.13 53.97
N ASP A 4 -52.23 -41.53 52.79
CA ASP A 4 -52.07 -42.26 51.51
C ASP A 4 -51.96 -41.37 50.25
N THR A 5 -51.24 -41.94 49.28
CA THR A 5 -50.79 -41.59 47.90
C THR A 5 -51.56 -40.60 46.98
N PRO A 6 -50.83 -39.93 46.03
CA PRO A 6 -51.40 -39.26 44.87
C PRO A 6 -51.15 -40.00 43.54
N THR A 7 -52.04 -39.73 42.57
CA THR A 7 -52.09 -40.29 41.20
C THR A 7 -51.10 -39.64 40.22
N VAL A 8 -50.58 -40.47 39.30
CA VAL A 8 -49.64 -40.17 38.22
C VAL A 8 -50.37 -39.61 36.99
N GLY A 9 -49.80 -38.58 36.36
CA GLY A 9 -50.22 -38.00 35.07
C GLY A 9 -49.07 -37.96 34.05
N ASP A 10 -49.44 -38.04 32.77
CA ASP A 10 -48.67 -38.33 31.54
C ASP A 10 -47.30 -37.63 31.32
N PRO A 11 -46.37 -38.29 30.59
CA PRO A 11 -45.13 -37.70 30.10
C PRO A 11 -45.27 -37.05 28.71
N GLY A 12 -44.75 -35.83 28.56
CA GLY A 12 -44.55 -35.12 27.29
C GLY A 12 -43.23 -35.49 26.58
N PRO A 13 -43.01 -35.00 25.34
CA PRO A 13 -42.34 -35.76 24.27
C PRO A 13 -40.81 -35.66 24.22
N GLU A 14 -40.19 -36.74 23.72
CA GLU A 14 -38.77 -36.91 23.41
C GLU A 14 -38.28 -36.10 22.18
N PRO A 15 -36.98 -35.76 22.10
CA PRO A 15 -36.38 -35.06 20.96
C PRO A 15 -35.94 -36.00 19.81
N GLU A 16 -36.12 -35.52 18.57
CA GLU A 16 -35.84 -36.22 17.30
C GLU A 16 -34.34 -36.53 17.02
N PRO A 17 -34.03 -37.61 16.27
CA PRO A 17 -32.68 -37.98 15.84
C PRO A 17 -32.25 -37.34 14.49
N PRO A 18 -30.94 -37.32 14.16
CA PRO A 18 -30.40 -36.58 13.01
C PRO A 18 -30.57 -37.28 11.67
N ILE A 19 -30.79 -36.48 10.63
CA ILE A 19 -31.01 -36.85 9.22
C ILE A 19 -29.68 -37.23 8.55
N ALA A 20 -29.65 -38.37 7.87
CA ALA A 20 -28.54 -38.89 7.07
C ALA A 20 -28.59 -38.41 5.61
N GLU A 21 -27.44 -38.06 5.03
CA GLU A 21 -27.28 -37.71 3.61
C GLU A 21 -27.19 -38.96 2.71
N PRO A 22 -27.68 -38.90 1.44
CA PRO A 22 -27.68 -40.04 0.54
C PRO A 22 -26.38 -40.20 -0.25
N VAL A 23 -25.92 -41.44 -0.32
CA VAL A 23 -24.83 -41.95 -1.15
C VAL A 23 -25.28 -42.05 -2.61
N HIS A 24 -24.56 -41.39 -3.53
CA HIS A 24 -24.70 -41.64 -4.97
C HIS A 24 -23.46 -42.39 -5.50
N GLN A 25 -23.76 -43.48 -6.22
CA GLN A 25 -22.82 -44.42 -6.84
C GLN A 25 -22.25 -43.85 -8.14
N ASP A 26 -20.92 -43.88 -8.29
CA ASP A 26 -20.22 -43.55 -9.53
C ASP A 26 -20.03 -44.77 -10.43
N ILE A 27 -20.43 -44.61 -11.69
CA ILE A 27 -20.31 -45.57 -12.79
C ILE A 27 -18.98 -45.31 -13.51
N PHE A 28 -18.17 -46.36 -13.66
CA PHE A 28 -16.92 -46.36 -14.41
C PHE A 28 -17.16 -46.25 -15.93
N LEU A 29 -16.55 -45.26 -16.58
CA LEU A 29 -16.22 -45.30 -18.01
C LEU A 29 -14.77 -44.88 -18.20
N SER A 30 -14.00 -45.78 -18.80
CA SER A 30 -12.57 -45.73 -19.07
C SER A 30 -12.26 -45.00 -20.38
N GLU A 31 -11.28 -44.09 -20.39
CA GLU A 31 -10.52 -43.63 -21.57
C GLU A 31 -9.15 -43.01 -21.15
N PRO A 32 -8.17 -42.82 -22.05
CA PRO A 32 -6.81 -43.35 -21.89
C PRO A 32 -5.75 -42.42 -21.25
N LEU A 33 -4.70 -43.08 -20.75
CA LEU A 33 -3.52 -42.57 -20.04
C LEU A 33 -2.61 -41.64 -20.88
N ILE A 34 -2.19 -40.52 -20.26
CA ILE A 34 -1.01 -39.71 -20.63
C ILE A 34 0.00 -39.81 -19.46
N PRO A 35 1.33 -39.93 -19.70
CA PRO A 35 2.28 -40.32 -18.64
C PRO A 35 2.50 -39.19 -17.63
N LEU A 36 2.21 -39.47 -16.36
CA LEU A 36 2.58 -38.65 -15.20
C LEU A 36 4.07 -38.87 -14.87
N LEU A 37 4.82 -37.77 -14.78
CA LEU A 37 6.13 -37.73 -14.13
C LEU A 37 5.99 -38.14 -12.65
N GLU A 38 6.91 -38.99 -12.19
CA GLU A 38 6.96 -39.54 -10.83
C GLU A 38 6.93 -38.45 -9.75
N PRO A 39 6.12 -38.61 -8.69
CA PRO A 39 6.18 -37.74 -7.53
C PRO A 39 7.36 -38.12 -6.64
N LEU A 40 8.23 -37.15 -6.36
CA LEU A 40 9.21 -37.23 -5.28
C LEU A 40 8.50 -37.52 -3.95
N ALA A 41 9.05 -38.47 -3.19
CA ALA A 41 8.53 -38.93 -1.91
C ALA A 41 8.28 -37.79 -0.90
N PRO A 42 7.23 -37.87 -0.08
CA PRO A 42 6.93 -36.85 0.93
C PRO A 42 7.95 -36.91 2.08
N PRO A 43 8.43 -35.77 2.60
CA PRO A 43 9.15 -35.77 3.86
C PRO A 43 8.18 -36.04 5.03
N THR A 44 8.67 -36.81 6.00
CA THR A 44 8.02 -37.17 7.27
C THR A 44 7.63 -35.95 8.12
N PRO A 45 6.59 -36.04 8.96
CA PRO A 45 6.07 -34.92 9.73
C PRO A 45 6.93 -34.66 10.97
N GLU A 46 7.79 -33.64 10.92
CA GLU A 46 8.34 -33.02 12.12
C GLU A 46 7.49 -31.81 12.54
N THR A 47 7.05 -31.87 13.80
CA THR A 47 6.24 -30.88 14.51
C THR A 47 6.97 -29.54 14.58
N SER A 48 6.59 -28.57 13.74
CA SER A 48 6.98 -27.17 13.93
C SER A 48 5.83 -26.23 13.54
N ILE A 49 5.33 -25.48 14.52
CA ILE A 49 4.29 -24.46 14.36
C ILE A 49 4.96 -23.24 13.71
N ALA A 50 4.81 -23.10 12.39
CA ALA A 50 5.36 -21.98 11.64
C ALA A 50 4.47 -20.73 11.78
N LEU A 51 5.03 -19.73 12.46
CA LEU A 51 4.55 -18.35 12.52
C LEU A 51 4.43 -17.74 11.11
N VAL A 52 3.31 -17.04 10.87
CA VAL A 52 3.11 -16.16 9.72
C VAL A 52 4.23 -15.11 9.70
N PRO A 53 5.05 -14.99 8.63
CA PRO A 53 6.10 -13.99 8.59
C PRO A 53 5.49 -12.57 8.42
N PRO A 54 6.05 -11.56 9.11
CA PRO A 54 5.64 -10.18 8.94
C PRO A 54 5.99 -9.67 7.54
N ILE A 55 5.11 -8.81 7.03
CA ILE A 55 5.24 -8.03 5.80
C ILE A 55 6.64 -7.37 5.75
N ALA A 56 7.35 -7.59 4.64
CA ALA A 56 8.71 -7.09 4.44
C ALA A 56 8.78 -5.54 4.56
N PRO A 57 9.84 -4.98 5.17
CA PRO A 57 9.99 -3.54 5.34
C PRO A 57 10.27 -2.83 4.01
N GLU A 58 9.61 -1.68 3.81
CA GLU A 58 9.94 -0.73 2.74
C GLU A 58 11.41 -0.32 2.84
N ILE A 59 12.21 -0.65 1.83
CA ILE A 59 13.54 -0.07 1.65
C ILE A 59 13.35 1.34 1.08
N ARG A 60 13.46 2.37 1.91
CA ARG A 60 13.62 3.76 1.47
C ARG A 60 15.09 4.16 1.64
N VAL A 61 15.72 4.54 0.53
CA VAL A 61 17.07 5.11 0.49
C VAL A 61 16.95 6.63 0.62
N PRO A 62 17.64 7.29 1.58
CA PRO A 62 17.72 8.74 1.62
C PRO A 62 18.87 9.27 0.76
N LEU A 63 18.60 10.30 -0.06
CA LEU A 63 19.65 11.15 -0.63
C LEU A 63 20.22 12.03 0.48
N SER A 64 21.52 11.87 0.75
CA SER A 64 22.30 12.77 1.60
C SER A 64 22.79 13.95 0.77
N THR A 65 22.32 15.16 1.07
CA THR A 65 23.00 16.41 0.68
C THR A 65 24.06 16.71 1.74
N ALA A 66 25.31 16.33 1.46
CA ALA A 66 26.46 16.82 2.19
C ALA A 66 26.94 18.14 1.58
N TYR A 67 26.73 19.24 2.30
CA TYR A 67 27.43 20.51 2.06
C TYR A 67 28.58 20.61 3.06
N THR A 68 29.82 20.53 2.57
CA THR A 68 31.02 20.85 3.34
C THR A 68 31.52 22.23 2.94
N ASN A 69 31.51 23.16 3.88
CA ASN A 69 32.17 24.47 3.78
C ASN A 69 33.68 24.29 3.99
N VAL A 70 34.49 24.74 3.03
CA VAL A 70 35.91 25.04 3.24
C VAL A 70 36.22 26.43 2.66
N THR A 71 36.87 27.25 3.48
CA THR A 71 37.21 28.67 3.30
C THR A 71 38.42 28.92 2.37
N SER A 72 38.23 29.87 1.44
CA SER A 72 39.14 30.91 0.90
C SER A 72 40.61 30.63 0.51
N ALA A 73 40.94 30.79 -0.79
CA ALA A 73 41.83 31.83 -1.41
C ALA A 73 42.42 31.34 -2.77
N PRO A 74 43.10 32.21 -3.57
CA PRO A 74 42.59 32.94 -4.73
C PRO A 74 42.95 32.33 -6.11
N ALA A 75 42.27 32.82 -7.16
CA ALA A 75 42.41 32.40 -8.56
C ALA A 75 43.70 32.86 -9.26
N PRO A 76 44.11 32.18 -10.34
CA PRO A 76 44.70 32.86 -11.49
C PRO A 76 43.97 32.58 -12.81
N ASN A 77 43.82 33.64 -13.61
CA ASN A 77 43.48 33.69 -15.03
C ASN A 77 44.52 32.96 -15.89
N VAL A 78 44.11 32.26 -16.95
CA VAL A 78 44.75 32.31 -18.30
C VAL A 78 43.72 31.97 -19.38
N ASP A 79 43.77 32.78 -20.44
CA ASP A 79 42.94 32.87 -21.65
C ASP A 79 43.08 31.74 -22.71
N THR A 80 42.16 31.80 -23.68
CA THR A 80 42.27 31.51 -25.15
C THR A 80 42.04 30.10 -25.74
N LEU A 81 40.85 29.93 -26.36
CA LEU A 81 40.48 29.47 -27.74
C LEU A 81 41.04 28.11 -28.32
N PRO A 82 40.47 27.55 -29.44
CA PRO A 82 39.07 27.40 -29.86
C PRO A 82 38.74 26.04 -30.56
N THR A 83 37.44 25.83 -30.84
CA THR A 83 36.77 25.11 -31.96
C THR A 83 37.27 23.75 -32.50
N SER A 84 36.25 22.90 -32.77
CA SER A 84 36.15 21.85 -33.81
C SER A 84 36.38 20.40 -33.38
N LEU A 85 35.26 19.68 -33.20
CA LEU A 85 34.89 18.49 -33.99
C LEU A 85 33.47 18.08 -33.59
N GLU A 86 32.49 18.68 -34.27
CA GLU A 86 31.15 18.10 -34.40
C GLU A 86 31.21 16.91 -35.38
N ASN A 87 30.30 15.97 -35.12
CA ASN A 87 29.77 14.93 -36.01
C ASN A 87 30.60 13.64 -36.16
N LEU A 88 30.11 12.57 -35.51
CA LEU A 88 29.30 11.56 -36.20
C LEU A 88 28.68 10.55 -35.20
N SER A 89 27.42 10.18 -35.48
CA SER A 89 26.60 9.12 -34.87
C SER A 89 26.29 9.21 -33.36
N ASN A 90 25.36 10.10 -33.01
CA ASN A 90 24.46 9.89 -31.86
C ASN A 90 23.14 10.62 -32.14
N THR A 91 22.26 9.99 -32.91
CA THR A 91 20.84 10.31 -32.88
C THR A 91 20.21 9.50 -31.75
N PRO A 92 19.70 10.13 -30.68
CA PRO A 92 18.63 9.54 -29.90
C PRO A 92 17.51 9.22 -30.88
N VAL A 93 16.86 8.06 -30.77
CA VAL A 93 15.56 7.87 -31.42
C VAL A 93 14.66 8.97 -30.85
N ALA A 94 14.50 10.04 -31.63
CA ALA A 94 13.58 11.12 -31.32
C ALA A 94 12.22 10.46 -31.11
N ALA A 95 11.59 10.76 -29.98
CA ALA A 95 10.17 10.50 -29.82
C ALA A 95 9.47 11.04 -31.07
N VAL A 96 8.80 10.16 -31.80
CA VAL A 96 7.91 10.58 -32.88
C VAL A 96 6.98 11.65 -32.30
N PRO A 97 6.82 12.82 -32.93
CA PRO A 97 5.85 13.83 -32.49
C PRO A 97 4.51 13.14 -32.26
N GLY A 98 4.01 13.26 -31.03
CA GLY A 98 2.98 12.39 -30.49
C GLY A 98 1.80 12.21 -31.43
N SER A 99 1.42 10.95 -31.67
CA SER A 99 0.12 10.65 -32.23
C SER A 99 -0.92 11.40 -31.39
N PHE A 100 -1.66 12.30 -32.02
CA PHE A 100 -2.71 13.05 -31.35
C PHE A 100 -3.76 12.05 -30.87
N ARG A 101 -3.72 11.71 -29.57
CA ARG A 101 -4.73 10.86 -28.96
C ARG A 101 -5.93 11.73 -28.60
N PRO A 102 -7.14 11.44 -29.12
CA PRO A 102 -8.32 12.22 -28.78
C PRO A 102 -8.66 12.08 -27.30
N PRO A 103 -9.38 13.06 -26.70
CA PRO A 103 -9.91 12.92 -25.35
C PRO A 103 -10.90 11.75 -25.27
N LEU A 104 -11.12 11.25 -24.05
CA LEU A 104 -12.11 10.20 -23.83
C LEU A 104 -13.52 10.68 -24.22
N PRO A 105 -14.27 9.88 -24.99
CA PRO A 105 -15.59 10.28 -25.48
C PRO A 105 -16.69 10.19 -24.43
N SER A 106 -16.47 9.42 -23.36
CA SER A 106 -17.37 9.33 -22.21
C SER A 106 -16.56 9.18 -20.92
N ASN A 107 -17.21 9.50 -19.80
CA ASN A 107 -16.57 9.34 -18.49
C ASN A 107 -16.30 7.85 -18.23
N PRO A 108 -15.08 7.48 -17.80
CA PRO A 108 -14.78 6.11 -17.44
C PRO A 108 -15.68 5.64 -16.29
N PRO A 109 -16.23 4.41 -16.33
CA PRO A 109 -17.10 3.91 -15.26
C PRO A 109 -16.44 3.84 -13.89
N ILE A 110 -15.14 3.55 -13.89
CA ILE A 110 -14.31 3.44 -12.68
C ILE A 110 -12.93 4.04 -13.00
N TRP A 111 -12.53 5.07 -12.24
CA TRP A 111 -11.27 5.78 -12.44
C TRP A 111 -10.72 6.40 -11.16
N ALA A 112 -9.44 6.75 -11.13
CA ALA A 112 -8.78 7.39 -9.99
C ALA A 112 -7.79 8.48 -10.42
N GLN A 113 -7.52 9.44 -9.53
CA GLN A 113 -6.45 10.44 -9.62
C GLN A 113 -5.15 9.99 -8.96
N SER A 114 -5.22 9.09 -7.97
CA SER A 114 -4.02 8.58 -7.31
C SER A 114 -3.99 7.07 -7.22
N ARG A 115 -2.77 6.55 -7.07
CA ARG A 115 -2.55 5.12 -6.83
C ARG A 115 -3.23 4.65 -5.54
N GLN A 116 -3.24 5.51 -4.53
CA GLN A 116 -3.83 5.18 -3.23
C GLN A 116 -5.35 5.01 -3.31
N GLU A 117 -6.04 5.84 -4.11
CA GLU A 117 -7.48 5.67 -4.34
C GLU A 117 -7.80 4.27 -4.89
N LEU A 118 -6.99 3.73 -5.80
CA LEU A 118 -7.13 2.34 -6.26
C LEU A 118 -6.91 1.35 -5.11
N CYS A 119 -5.79 1.47 -4.39
CA CYS A 119 -5.39 0.50 -3.38
C CYS A 119 -6.27 0.46 -2.12
N GLU A 120 -6.87 1.59 -1.76
CA GLU A 120 -7.79 1.68 -0.62
C GLU A 120 -9.22 1.29 -0.98
N THR A 121 -9.58 1.32 -2.26
CA THR A 121 -10.97 1.09 -2.71
C THR A 121 -11.18 -0.29 -3.35
N CYS A 122 -10.17 -0.81 -4.06
CA CYS A 122 -10.32 -2.00 -4.89
C CYS A 122 -9.73 -3.26 -4.23
N ASP A 123 -10.51 -4.35 -4.19
CA ASP A 123 -9.99 -5.65 -3.74
C ASP A 123 -9.10 -6.33 -4.77
N PHE A 124 -9.20 -5.93 -6.04
CA PHE A 124 -8.40 -6.49 -7.13
C PHE A 124 -7.04 -5.79 -7.29
N PHE A 125 -6.73 -4.73 -6.55
CA PHE A 125 -5.44 -4.04 -6.71
C PHE A 125 -4.97 -3.35 -5.44
N LYS A 126 -4.05 -3.97 -4.68
CA LYS A 126 -3.43 -3.40 -3.47
C LYS A 126 -1.89 -3.28 -3.59
N SER A 127 -1.39 -3.07 -4.81
CA SER A 127 0.03 -2.89 -5.09
C SER A 127 0.36 -1.41 -5.28
N TYR A 128 0.89 -0.77 -4.24
CA TYR A 128 1.20 0.66 -4.26
C TYR A 128 2.37 1.02 -5.18
N GLN A 129 3.34 0.12 -5.32
CA GLN A 129 4.58 0.35 -6.08
C GLN A 129 4.78 -0.63 -7.24
N GLY A 130 4.11 -1.79 -7.22
CA GLY A 130 4.21 -2.80 -8.27
C GLY A 130 3.09 -2.67 -9.31
N GLY A 131 3.32 -3.23 -10.50
CA GLY A 131 2.31 -3.30 -11.57
C GLY A 131 1.40 -4.52 -11.50
N VAL A 132 1.72 -5.55 -10.69
CA VAL A 132 0.85 -6.73 -10.50
C VAL A 132 0.51 -6.85 -9.03
N TYR A 133 -0.78 -6.97 -8.73
CA TYR A 133 -1.26 -7.36 -7.40
C TYR A 133 -1.70 -8.82 -7.43
N TYR A 134 -1.17 -9.61 -6.49
CA TYR A 134 -1.49 -11.01 -6.33
C TYR A 134 -1.81 -11.34 -4.88
N SER A 135 -2.70 -12.32 -4.68
CA SER A 135 -3.12 -12.83 -3.37
C SER A 135 -3.52 -14.30 -3.51
N ASN A 136 -3.20 -15.11 -2.50
CA ASN A 136 -3.40 -16.57 -2.51
C ASN A 136 -2.80 -17.28 -3.75
N GLY A 137 -1.68 -16.74 -4.24
CA GLY A 137 -0.97 -17.25 -5.42
C GLY A 137 -1.61 -16.91 -6.77
N TYR A 138 -2.67 -16.11 -6.82
CA TYR A 138 -3.31 -15.66 -8.07
C TYR A 138 -3.12 -14.15 -8.27
N ALA A 139 -2.90 -13.73 -9.51
CA ALA A 139 -2.98 -12.34 -9.89
C ALA A 139 -4.44 -11.89 -9.84
N LYS A 140 -4.71 -10.76 -9.17
CA LYS A 140 -6.05 -10.16 -9.05
C LYS A 140 -6.17 -8.91 -9.92
N GLY A 141 -5.08 -8.17 -10.08
CA GLY A 141 -5.05 -7.00 -10.93
C GLY A 141 -3.69 -6.75 -11.55
N TYR A 142 -3.71 -6.17 -12.74
CA TYR A 142 -2.55 -5.87 -13.56
C TYR A 142 -2.64 -4.43 -14.06
N LEU A 143 -1.58 -3.66 -13.88
CA LEU A 143 -1.46 -2.28 -14.33
C LEU A 143 -0.60 -2.19 -15.60
N LEU A 144 -1.21 -1.65 -16.65
CA LEU A 144 -0.56 -1.16 -17.86
C LEU A 144 -0.08 0.29 -17.62
N SER A 145 1.21 0.55 -17.80
CA SER A 145 1.87 1.82 -17.44
C SER A 145 2.96 2.20 -18.46
N CYS A 146 3.81 3.18 -18.15
CA CYS A 146 4.80 3.78 -19.05
C CYS A 146 5.99 2.89 -19.44
N PHE A 147 6.15 1.74 -18.81
CA PHE A 147 7.28 0.84 -19.04
C PHE A 147 6.83 -0.34 -19.88
N GLY A 148 6.52 -0.11 -21.16
CA GLY A 148 6.25 -1.19 -22.11
C GLY A 148 7.50 -2.00 -22.41
N ALA A 149 7.34 -3.28 -22.72
CA ALA A 149 8.39 -4.11 -23.28
C ALA A 149 8.24 -4.17 -24.81
N MET A 150 9.30 -4.61 -25.51
CA MET A 150 9.23 -4.80 -26.96
C MET A 150 8.03 -5.68 -27.33
N ARG A 151 7.31 -5.28 -28.38
CA ARG A 151 6.12 -5.97 -28.89
C ARG A 151 4.97 -6.07 -27.87
N ASP A 152 4.88 -5.17 -26.88
CA ASP A 152 3.59 -4.94 -26.21
C ASP A 152 2.63 -4.35 -27.25
N ILE A 153 1.36 -4.82 -27.26
CA ILE A 153 0.38 -4.38 -28.26
C ILE A 153 -1.01 -4.21 -27.67
N TRP A 154 -1.78 -3.35 -28.34
CA TRP A 154 -3.21 -3.14 -28.14
C TRP A 154 -3.96 -3.56 -29.40
N GLN A 155 -4.65 -4.69 -29.35
CA GLN A 155 -5.28 -5.32 -30.50
C GLN A 155 -6.81 -5.41 -30.33
N ASP A 156 -7.54 -5.40 -31.44
CA ASP A 156 -8.99 -5.59 -31.49
C ASP A 156 -9.74 -4.65 -30.52
N GLY A 157 -9.42 -3.35 -30.60
CA GLY A 157 -10.00 -2.34 -29.72
C GLY A 157 -9.72 -2.57 -28.24
N GLY A 158 -8.63 -3.27 -27.88
CA GLY A 158 -8.27 -3.60 -26.50
C GLY A 158 -8.92 -4.87 -25.97
N ARG A 159 -9.57 -5.67 -26.84
CA ARG A 159 -10.06 -7.01 -26.48
C ARG A 159 -8.93 -8.02 -26.37
N LEU A 160 -7.82 -7.79 -27.06
CA LEU A 160 -6.58 -8.52 -26.87
C LEU A 160 -5.47 -7.53 -26.54
N ILE A 161 -4.83 -7.72 -25.40
CA ILE A 161 -3.69 -6.91 -24.97
C ILE A 161 -2.54 -7.86 -24.71
N ILE A 162 -1.38 -7.62 -25.33
CA ILE A 162 -0.16 -8.33 -25.00
C ILE A 162 0.71 -7.40 -24.19
N SER A 163 1.07 -7.84 -22.99
CA SER A 163 1.97 -7.12 -22.11
C SER A 163 2.94 -8.08 -21.42
N HIS A 164 4.03 -7.55 -20.90
CA HIS A 164 5.05 -8.35 -20.21
C HIS A 164 4.71 -8.62 -18.73
N GLY A 165 5.37 -9.59 -18.09
CA GLY A 165 5.27 -9.81 -16.65
C GLY A 165 5.86 -8.60 -15.92
N CYS A 166 5.12 -7.99 -15.00
CA CYS A 166 5.67 -6.88 -14.22
C CYS A 166 6.72 -7.38 -13.22
N GLY A 167 7.89 -6.74 -13.12
CA GLY A 167 8.95 -7.09 -12.15
C GLY A 167 10.36 -6.86 -12.70
N GLN A 168 11.32 -6.62 -11.79
CA GLN A 168 12.75 -6.32 -12.03
C GLN A 168 13.04 -5.01 -12.77
N ILE A 169 12.69 -3.90 -12.12
CA ILE A 169 13.38 -2.62 -12.36
C ILE A 169 14.13 -2.30 -11.08
N MET A 170 15.46 -2.47 -11.09
CA MET A 170 16.31 -2.02 -9.99
C MET A 170 16.57 -0.53 -10.18
N ARG A 171 15.96 0.32 -9.35
CA ARG A 171 16.33 1.73 -9.24
C ARG A 171 17.57 1.84 -8.35
N LEU A 172 18.75 1.78 -8.93
CA LEU A 172 19.94 2.35 -8.28
C LEU A 172 20.00 3.84 -8.60
N LEU A 173 20.27 4.62 -7.56
CA LEU A 173 20.43 6.08 -7.60
C LEU A 173 21.20 6.52 -8.86
N SER A 174 20.57 7.39 -9.66
CA SER A 174 21.20 8.19 -10.73
C SER A 174 21.72 7.50 -12.01
N ARG A 175 21.35 6.25 -12.34
CA ARG A 175 21.59 5.67 -13.68
C ARG A 175 20.40 4.85 -14.21
N GLN A 176 20.34 4.74 -15.54
CA GLN A 176 19.29 4.08 -16.33
C GLN A 176 19.17 2.59 -15.97
N LEU A 177 17.97 2.03 -16.17
CA LEU A 177 17.49 0.75 -15.63
C LEU A 177 18.26 -0.46 -16.17
N GLU A 178 18.92 -1.23 -15.29
CA GLU A 178 19.32 -2.60 -15.62
C GLU A 178 18.08 -3.51 -15.57
N ALA A 179 17.74 -4.07 -16.72
CA ALA A 179 16.70 -5.06 -16.89
C ALA A 179 17.28 -6.46 -16.62
N ASP A 180 17.02 -7.05 -15.46
CA ASP A 180 17.44 -8.43 -15.14
C ASP A 180 16.56 -9.47 -15.83
N HIS A 181 16.99 -10.74 -15.84
CA HIS A 181 16.18 -11.86 -16.35
C HIS A 181 15.02 -12.20 -15.43
N GLN A 182 13.81 -12.17 -16.00
CA GLN A 182 12.64 -12.72 -15.32
C GLN A 182 12.68 -14.24 -15.33
N SER A 183 12.10 -14.84 -14.29
CA SER A 183 12.07 -16.28 -14.11
C SER A 183 10.72 -16.76 -13.60
N PHE A 184 10.48 -18.07 -13.71
CA PHE A 184 9.34 -18.72 -13.05
C PHE A 184 9.39 -18.67 -11.51
N LYS A 185 10.44 -18.14 -10.89
CA LYS A 185 10.50 -17.95 -9.44
C LYS A 185 9.86 -16.62 -9.01
N ASP A 186 9.76 -15.65 -9.93
CA ASP A 186 9.20 -14.33 -9.64
C ASP A 186 7.72 -14.44 -9.26
N PHE A 187 7.34 -13.83 -8.15
CA PHE A 187 5.98 -13.96 -7.62
C PHE A 187 4.91 -13.49 -8.59
N SER A 188 5.15 -12.40 -9.33
CA SER A 188 4.24 -11.88 -10.35
C SER A 188 4.08 -12.85 -11.52
N VAL A 189 5.18 -13.38 -12.06
CA VAL A 189 5.18 -14.36 -13.15
C VAL A 189 4.45 -15.63 -12.71
N ARG A 190 4.77 -16.17 -11.53
CA ARG A 190 4.09 -17.33 -10.95
C ARG A 190 2.59 -17.14 -10.83
N ALA A 191 2.16 -15.99 -10.32
CA ALA A 191 0.76 -15.68 -10.16
C ALA A 191 0.02 -15.60 -11.51
N LEU A 192 0.62 -14.93 -12.50
CA LEU A 192 0.05 -14.82 -13.85
C LEU A 192 0.02 -16.18 -14.58
N VAL A 193 1.07 -17.00 -14.46
CA VAL A 193 1.09 -18.36 -15.00
C VAL A 193 -0.01 -19.21 -14.35
N LYS A 194 -0.22 -19.09 -13.04
CA LYS A 194 -1.31 -19.78 -12.34
C LYS A 194 -2.68 -19.35 -12.85
N ASN A 195 -2.90 -18.05 -13.08
CA ASN A 195 -4.13 -17.54 -13.71
C ASN A 195 -4.34 -18.13 -15.12
N TRP A 196 -3.28 -18.26 -15.92
CA TRP A 196 -3.35 -18.91 -17.23
C TRP A 196 -3.70 -20.41 -17.14
N GLN A 197 -3.10 -21.14 -16.20
CA GLN A 197 -3.35 -22.58 -15.99
C GLN A 197 -4.80 -22.83 -15.57
N THR A 198 -5.28 -22.05 -14.62
CA THR A 198 -6.61 -22.20 -14.01
C THR A 198 -7.73 -21.47 -14.77
N LYS A 199 -7.36 -20.66 -15.77
CA LYS A 199 -8.27 -19.74 -16.48
C LYS A 199 -8.97 -18.74 -15.56
N GLU A 200 -8.38 -18.44 -14.41
CA GLU A 200 -8.89 -17.42 -13.49
C GLU A 200 -8.66 -16.01 -14.05
N PRO A 201 -9.73 -15.19 -14.23
CA PRO A 201 -9.60 -13.85 -14.75
C PRO A 201 -9.04 -12.89 -13.70
N LEU A 202 -8.47 -11.79 -14.18
CA LEU A 202 -7.97 -10.67 -13.40
C LEU A 202 -8.45 -9.34 -13.99
N VAL A 203 -8.32 -8.26 -13.23
CA VAL A 203 -8.70 -6.91 -13.69
C VAL A 203 -7.50 -6.21 -14.31
N LEU A 204 -7.65 -5.67 -15.52
CA LEU A 204 -6.66 -4.76 -16.09
C LEU A 204 -6.99 -3.29 -15.79
N ILE A 205 -5.96 -2.53 -15.49
CA ILE A 205 -5.98 -1.09 -15.20
C ILE A 205 -4.99 -0.43 -16.15
N ALA A 206 -5.35 0.69 -16.75
CA ALA A 206 -4.42 1.53 -17.51
C ALA A 206 -4.18 2.83 -16.76
N ASP A 207 -2.94 3.31 -16.76
CA ASP A 207 -2.64 4.69 -16.38
C ASP A 207 -2.48 5.60 -17.61
N ASP A 208 -2.53 6.90 -17.37
CA ASP A 208 -2.38 7.95 -18.39
C ASP A 208 -1.01 8.03 -19.07
N LYS A 209 -0.04 7.20 -18.67
CA LYS A 209 1.22 7.03 -19.41
C LYS A 209 1.27 5.73 -20.21
N TYR A 210 0.22 4.91 -20.18
CA TYR A 210 0.17 3.73 -21.03
C TYR A 210 0.03 4.18 -22.50
N GLU A 211 1.07 3.92 -23.28
CA GLU A 211 1.22 4.42 -24.65
C GLU A 211 0.14 3.86 -25.60
N HIS A 212 -0.16 2.57 -25.47
CA HIS A 212 -1.07 1.90 -26.40
C HIS A 212 -2.56 2.15 -26.09
N PHE A 213 -2.89 2.89 -25.03
CA PHE A 213 -4.28 3.29 -24.81
C PHE A 213 -4.69 4.33 -25.88
N PRO A 214 -5.84 4.15 -26.58
CA PRO A 214 -6.19 4.95 -27.75
C PRO A 214 -6.59 6.41 -27.46
N PHE A 215 -6.87 6.75 -26.20
CA PHE A 215 -7.32 8.08 -25.79
C PHE A 215 -6.30 8.77 -24.86
N ASP A 216 -6.25 10.09 -24.90
CA ASP A 216 -5.45 10.88 -23.97
C ASP A 216 -6.17 10.98 -22.62
N LEU A 217 -5.67 10.24 -21.64
CA LEU A 217 -6.20 10.24 -20.29
C LEU A 217 -5.81 11.49 -19.49
N THR A 218 -4.83 12.28 -19.94
CA THR A 218 -4.43 13.51 -19.22
C THR A 218 -5.48 14.62 -19.34
N LYS A 219 -6.40 14.50 -20.30
CA LYS A 219 -7.49 15.44 -20.55
C LYS A 219 -8.82 14.75 -20.23
N GLY A 220 -9.56 15.33 -19.30
CA GLY A 220 -10.92 14.90 -19.01
C GLY A 220 -11.85 15.26 -20.16
N ARG A 221 -13.08 14.73 -20.11
CA ARG A 221 -14.15 15.16 -21.02
C ARG A 221 -14.29 16.70 -20.99
N ASP A 222 -14.50 17.30 -22.16
CA ASP A 222 -14.72 18.75 -22.34
C ASP A 222 -13.59 19.65 -21.78
N GLY A 223 -12.36 19.15 -21.68
CA GLY A 223 -11.21 19.90 -21.15
C GLY A 223 -11.11 19.88 -19.62
N GLY A 224 -11.90 19.05 -18.93
CA GLY A 224 -11.80 18.84 -17.49
C GLY A 224 -10.50 18.17 -17.03
N ARG A 225 -10.35 17.97 -15.71
CA ARG A 225 -9.18 17.24 -15.16
C ARG A 225 -9.14 15.80 -15.72
N GLY A 226 -7.97 15.36 -16.16
CA GLY A 226 -7.73 14.01 -16.66
C GLY A 226 -7.90 12.90 -15.62
N TYR A 227 -7.70 11.66 -16.05
CA TYR A 227 -7.84 10.43 -15.29
C TYR A 227 -6.46 9.79 -15.14
N ALA A 228 -5.85 9.81 -13.95
CA ALA A 228 -4.54 9.18 -13.77
C ALA A 228 -4.60 7.65 -13.97
N TYR A 229 -5.73 7.03 -13.62
CA TYR A 229 -5.98 5.60 -13.77
C TYR A 229 -7.41 5.33 -14.22
N VAL A 230 -7.59 4.37 -15.12
CA VAL A 230 -8.90 3.85 -15.55
C VAL A 230 -8.94 2.33 -15.44
N VAL A 231 -10.07 1.77 -15.02
CA VAL A 231 -10.26 0.32 -14.97
C VAL A 231 -10.81 -0.17 -16.30
N LEU A 232 -10.10 -1.10 -16.95
CA LEU A 232 -10.49 -1.63 -18.25
C LEU A 232 -11.57 -2.71 -18.12
N GLY A 233 -11.40 -3.63 -17.17
CA GLY A 233 -12.35 -4.71 -16.93
C GLY A 233 -11.66 -6.05 -16.68
N TYR A 234 -12.43 -7.14 -16.77
CA TYR A 234 -11.91 -8.50 -16.59
C TYR A 234 -11.30 -9.05 -17.88
N TYR A 235 -10.15 -9.70 -17.72
CA TYR A 235 -9.46 -10.44 -18.77
C TYR A 235 -8.99 -11.79 -18.22
N PHE A 236 -8.93 -12.80 -19.07
CA PHE A 236 -8.19 -14.04 -18.79
C PHE A 236 -6.91 -14.06 -19.61
N ILE A 237 -5.94 -14.84 -19.16
CA ILE A 237 -4.70 -15.04 -19.90
C ILE A 237 -4.90 -16.19 -20.88
N ARG A 238 -4.85 -15.88 -22.18
CA ARG A 238 -4.97 -16.85 -23.27
C ARG A 238 -3.69 -17.66 -23.41
N ASN A 239 -2.55 -16.97 -23.40
CA ASN A 239 -1.24 -17.59 -23.57
C ASN A 239 -0.16 -16.80 -22.84
N PHE A 240 0.97 -17.44 -22.58
CA PHE A 240 2.17 -16.78 -22.08
C PHE A 240 3.43 -17.42 -22.68
N TRP A 241 4.52 -16.66 -22.78
CA TRP A 241 5.80 -17.14 -23.31
C TRP A 241 6.96 -16.29 -22.79
N ALA A 242 8.20 -16.74 -22.95
CA ALA A 242 9.38 -15.94 -22.61
C ALA A 242 10.07 -15.42 -23.89
N GLU A 243 10.27 -14.11 -23.96
CA GLU A 243 11.04 -13.46 -25.03
C GLU A 243 12.42 -13.06 -24.53
N LYS A 244 13.41 -13.06 -25.43
CA LYS A 244 14.73 -12.46 -25.20
C LYS A 244 14.74 -11.07 -25.83
N HIS A 245 14.95 -10.04 -25.01
CA HIS A 245 15.01 -8.63 -25.43
C HIS A 245 16.46 -8.14 -25.32
N PRO A 246 16.92 -7.22 -26.18
CA PRO A 246 18.13 -6.46 -25.92
C PRO A 246 18.00 -5.68 -24.60
N ALA A 247 19.07 -5.62 -23.82
CA ALA A 247 19.09 -4.90 -22.55
C ALA A 247 20.46 -4.28 -22.29
N ASP A 248 20.46 -3.12 -21.63
CA ASP A 248 21.68 -2.42 -21.20
C ASP A 248 22.23 -3.07 -19.91
N ASN A 249 22.62 -4.33 -19.99
CA ASN A 249 23.24 -5.09 -18.90
C ASN A 249 24.49 -5.84 -19.40
N ALA A 250 25.23 -6.48 -18.49
CA ALA A 250 26.46 -7.20 -18.84
C ALA A 250 26.25 -8.32 -19.89
N GLU A 251 25.04 -8.88 -19.98
CA GLU A 251 24.68 -9.94 -20.92
C GLU A 251 24.14 -9.41 -22.26
N GLY A 252 23.97 -8.08 -22.40
CA GLY A 252 23.36 -7.43 -23.57
C GLY A 252 21.90 -7.83 -23.83
N CYS A 253 21.28 -8.58 -22.93
CA CYS A 253 19.95 -9.14 -23.12
C CYS A 253 19.23 -9.41 -21.79
N ALA A 254 17.90 -9.44 -21.84
CA ALA A 254 17.05 -9.78 -20.71
C ALA A 254 15.92 -10.69 -21.16
N VAL A 255 15.54 -11.64 -20.31
CA VAL A 255 14.35 -12.46 -20.55
C VAL A 255 13.13 -11.77 -19.96
N ARG A 256 12.08 -11.60 -20.78
CA ARG A 256 10.80 -11.00 -20.41
C ARG A 256 9.68 -12.00 -20.66
N PHE A 257 8.93 -12.33 -19.62
CA PHE A 257 7.70 -13.11 -19.79
C PHE A 257 6.63 -12.22 -20.41
N LYS A 258 5.86 -12.76 -21.35
CA LYS A 258 4.80 -12.07 -22.09
C LYS A 258 3.50 -12.80 -21.87
N PHE A 259 2.42 -12.05 -21.77
CA PHE A 259 1.10 -12.55 -21.45
C PHE A 259 0.09 -11.93 -22.42
N ALA A 260 -0.69 -12.79 -23.08
CA ALA A 260 -1.81 -12.39 -23.92
C ALA A 260 -3.09 -12.36 -23.09
N PHE A 261 -3.55 -11.17 -22.74
CA PHE A 261 -4.78 -10.91 -22.00
C PHE A 261 -5.94 -10.75 -22.97
N GLN A 262 -6.96 -11.58 -22.84
CA GLN A 262 -8.17 -11.49 -23.65
C GLN A 262 -9.37 -11.06 -22.78
N TYR A 263 -10.09 -10.05 -23.24
CA TYR A 263 -11.24 -9.46 -22.56
C TYR A 263 -12.36 -10.49 -22.40
N CYS A 264 -12.94 -10.55 -21.21
CA CYS A 264 -14.04 -11.45 -20.89
C CYS A 264 -15.23 -10.78 -20.21
N GLY A 265 -15.32 -9.44 -20.28
CA GLY A 265 -16.50 -8.72 -19.79
C GLY A 265 -17.73 -8.93 -20.67
N GLU A 266 -18.91 -8.66 -20.10
CA GLU A 266 -20.17 -8.64 -20.83
C GLU A 266 -20.25 -7.46 -21.81
N GLY A 267 -20.48 -7.76 -23.09
CA GLY A 267 -20.62 -6.76 -24.15
C GLY A 267 -19.29 -6.16 -24.60
N ASP A 268 -19.36 -4.98 -25.21
CA ASP A 268 -18.18 -4.29 -25.70
C ASP A 268 -17.47 -3.50 -24.59
N PRO A 269 -16.13 -3.39 -24.64
CA PRO A 269 -15.41 -2.53 -23.74
C PRO A 269 -15.97 -1.10 -23.74
N TRP A 270 -16.03 -0.46 -22.58
CA TRP A 270 -16.75 0.80 -22.40
C TRP A 270 -16.20 1.96 -23.24
N TRP A 271 -14.93 1.88 -23.66
CA TRP A 271 -14.29 2.86 -24.54
C TRP A 271 -14.60 2.64 -26.04
N VAL A 272 -15.18 1.50 -26.42
CA VAL A 272 -15.53 1.17 -27.82
C VAL A 272 -16.89 1.73 -28.22
N LYS A 273 -17.82 1.89 -27.27
CA LYS A 273 -19.22 2.30 -27.52
C LYS A 273 -19.41 3.75 -28.01
N CYS A 274 -18.34 4.46 -28.34
CA CYS A 274 -18.36 5.90 -28.59
C CYS A 274 -17.95 6.31 -30.02
N VAL A 275 -17.78 5.38 -30.95
CA VAL A 275 -17.51 5.70 -32.37
C VAL A 275 -18.83 5.91 -33.11
N GLY A 276 -19.43 7.09 -32.91
CA GLY A 276 -20.54 7.62 -33.70
C GLY A 276 -20.14 8.79 -34.61
N PHE A 277 -18.84 9.05 -34.77
CA PHE A 277 -18.32 10.04 -35.70
C PHE A 277 -17.84 9.34 -36.98
N PRO A 278 -18.14 9.88 -38.19
CA PRO A 278 -17.50 9.42 -39.42
C PRO A 278 -16.02 9.81 -39.35
N CYS A 279 -15.18 8.88 -38.91
CA CYS A 279 -13.75 9.12 -38.80
C CYS A 279 -13.07 8.77 -40.12
N GLU A 280 -12.84 9.79 -40.96
CA GLU A 280 -11.83 9.78 -42.03
C GLU A 280 -10.40 9.86 -41.46
N PHE A 281 -10.11 9.12 -40.39
CA PHE A 281 -8.75 8.95 -39.88
C PHE A 281 -8.29 7.53 -40.22
N SER A 282 -8.01 7.33 -41.51
CA SER A 282 -7.18 6.25 -42.00
C SER A 282 -5.74 6.46 -41.51
N SER A 283 -5.45 5.95 -40.31
CA SER A 283 -4.16 5.29 -40.11
C SER A 283 -4.14 4.04 -41.00
N PRO A 284 -3.02 3.66 -41.66
CA PRO A 284 -3.01 2.59 -42.66
C PRO A 284 -3.43 1.20 -42.14
N HIS A 285 -3.67 1.05 -40.83
CA HIS A 285 -4.09 -0.19 -40.18
C HIS A 285 -5.54 -0.20 -39.67
N PHE A 286 -6.33 0.85 -39.92
CA PHE A 286 -7.77 0.86 -39.61
C PHE A 286 -8.58 0.47 -40.85
N ARG A 287 -8.61 -0.83 -41.21
CA ARG A 287 -9.67 -1.33 -42.11
C ARG A 287 -10.94 -1.55 -41.29
N ASN A 288 -11.91 -0.67 -41.51
CA ASN A 288 -13.30 -0.86 -41.16
C ASN A 288 -13.93 -1.94 -42.06
N GLU A 289 -13.48 -3.18 -41.94
CA GLU A 289 -14.27 -4.32 -42.37
C GLU A 289 -14.92 -4.90 -41.12
N SER A 290 -16.25 -4.78 -41.04
CA SER A 290 -17.03 -5.42 -39.98
C SER A 290 -16.74 -6.93 -40.02
N PRO A 291 -16.18 -7.55 -38.96
CA PRO A 291 -16.08 -9.00 -38.93
C PRO A 291 -17.51 -9.52 -38.90
N ILE A 292 -17.87 -10.27 -39.94
CA ILE A 292 -19.15 -10.95 -40.08
C ILE A 292 -19.33 -11.83 -38.83
N TRP A 293 -20.10 -11.34 -37.86
CA TRP A 293 -20.41 -12.04 -36.61
C TRP A 293 -21.53 -13.08 -36.80
N ARG A 294 -21.70 -13.63 -38.00
CA ARG A 294 -22.77 -14.59 -38.29
C ARG A 294 -22.32 -15.71 -39.20
N ALA A 295 -22.57 -16.92 -38.68
CA ALA A 295 -22.72 -18.19 -39.38
C ALA A 295 -21.50 -18.67 -40.17
N ASP A 296 -20.63 -19.43 -39.49
CA ASP A 296 -20.17 -20.76 -39.94
C ASP A 296 -19.29 -21.39 -38.84
N ILE A 297 -19.91 -21.72 -37.72
CA ILE A 297 -19.29 -22.54 -36.66
C ILE A 297 -19.58 -24.00 -36.98
N GLY A 298 -18.71 -24.61 -37.78
CA GLY A 298 -18.84 -26.01 -38.19
C GLY A 298 -17.55 -26.73 -38.54
N LYS A 299 -16.37 -26.08 -38.42
CA LYS A 299 -15.07 -26.75 -38.59
C LYS A 299 -14.15 -26.32 -37.46
N GLY A 300 -13.61 -27.31 -36.73
CA GLY A 300 -12.69 -27.09 -35.63
C GLY A 300 -11.50 -26.24 -36.08
N PHE A 301 -11.31 -25.09 -35.43
CA PHE A 301 -10.12 -24.28 -35.60
C PHE A 301 -8.92 -25.10 -35.12
N GLN A 302 -8.11 -25.59 -36.06
CA GLN A 302 -6.85 -26.24 -35.74
C GLN A 302 -5.95 -25.25 -34.99
N ASN A 303 -5.40 -25.68 -33.87
CA ASN A 303 -4.48 -24.89 -33.08
C ASN A 303 -3.33 -24.39 -33.96
N VAL A 304 -2.96 -23.11 -33.77
CA VAL A 304 -1.65 -22.56 -34.12
C VAL A 304 -0.61 -23.65 -33.92
N HIS A 305 0.12 -24.04 -34.97
CA HIS A 305 1.02 -25.21 -34.96
C HIS A 305 1.93 -25.20 -33.73
N ASP A 306 1.54 -25.94 -32.71
CA ASP A 306 2.31 -26.19 -31.51
C ASP A 306 3.37 -27.22 -31.89
N MET A 307 4.64 -26.87 -31.75
CA MET A 307 5.75 -27.78 -32.07
C MET A 307 6.59 -28.03 -30.83
N SER A 308 7.12 -29.25 -30.71
CA SER A 308 7.96 -29.66 -29.59
C SER A 308 9.42 -29.42 -29.92
N CYS A 309 10.14 -28.77 -29.00
CA CYS A 309 11.56 -28.54 -29.15
C CYS A 309 12.34 -29.86 -29.10
N PHE A 310 13.23 -30.08 -30.07
CA PHE A 310 14.05 -31.28 -30.14
C PHE A 310 15.05 -31.39 -28.96
N SER A 311 15.50 -30.26 -28.42
CA SER A 311 16.46 -30.22 -27.30
C SER A 311 15.78 -30.40 -25.94
N CYS A 312 14.79 -29.58 -25.61
CA CYS A 312 14.18 -29.64 -24.28
C CYS A 312 12.87 -30.46 -24.22
N GLY A 313 12.37 -30.97 -25.34
CA GLY A 313 11.12 -31.75 -25.44
C GLY A 313 9.83 -30.95 -25.21
N LYS A 314 9.92 -29.68 -24.80
CA LYS A 314 8.76 -28.85 -24.44
C LYS A 314 8.10 -28.24 -25.67
N THR A 315 6.77 -28.20 -25.65
CA THR A 315 5.95 -27.61 -26.71
C THR A 315 5.95 -26.09 -26.65
N SER A 316 6.10 -25.43 -27.80
CA SER A 316 5.96 -23.98 -27.96
C SER A 316 5.00 -23.66 -29.12
N PRO A 317 4.11 -22.67 -28.99
CA PRO A 317 3.26 -22.22 -30.08
C PRO A 317 4.04 -21.43 -31.14
N ARG A 318 3.62 -21.48 -32.40
CA ARG A 318 4.10 -20.55 -33.44
C ARG A 318 3.48 -19.15 -33.24
N ILE A 319 4.20 -18.28 -32.55
CA ILE A 319 3.73 -16.91 -32.23
C ILE A 319 4.06 -15.91 -33.35
N TYR A 320 5.16 -16.12 -34.09
CA TYR A 320 5.69 -15.16 -35.05
C TYR A 320 5.59 -15.62 -36.50
N GLU A 321 5.41 -14.64 -37.40
CA GLU A 321 5.41 -14.82 -38.86
C GLU A 321 6.71 -15.47 -39.34
N GLN A 322 7.84 -14.95 -38.84
CA GLN A 322 9.21 -15.26 -39.28
C GLN A 322 9.59 -16.73 -39.12
N GLY A 323 8.97 -17.44 -38.18
CA GLY A 323 9.25 -18.85 -37.96
C GLY A 323 8.94 -19.30 -36.54
N TRP A 324 9.15 -20.60 -36.31
CA TRP A 324 9.01 -21.18 -34.98
C TRP A 324 10.32 -21.15 -34.20
N MET A 325 10.20 -21.06 -32.88
CA MET A 325 11.31 -21.06 -31.93
C MET A 325 10.89 -21.66 -30.60
N CYS A 326 11.85 -22.17 -29.82
CA CYS A 326 11.57 -22.60 -28.45
C CYS A 326 11.34 -21.38 -27.54
N LEU A 327 10.22 -21.35 -26.83
CA LEU A 327 9.81 -20.23 -25.98
C LEU A 327 10.04 -20.46 -24.47
N TRP A 328 10.74 -21.56 -24.13
CA TRP A 328 11.05 -21.92 -22.77
C TRP A 328 12.44 -21.39 -22.36
N PRO A 329 12.55 -20.53 -21.35
CA PRO A 329 13.80 -19.83 -21.02
C PRO A 329 14.88 -20.75 -20.42
N THR A 330 14.55 -22.00 -20.11
CA THR A 330 15.51 -23.01 -19.61
C THR A 330 16.11 -23.85 -20.74
N CYS A 331 15.73 -23.61 -22.00
CA CYS A 331 16.23 -24.35 -23.16
C CYS A 331 17.47 -23.64 -23.74
N GLU A 332 18.46 -24.41 -24.18
CA GLU A 332 19.65 -23.86 -24.85
C GLU A 332 19.32 -23.15 -26.18
N PHE A 333 18.28 -23.63 -26.88
CA PHE A 333 17.75 -23.03 -28.11
C PHE A 333 16.60 -22.02 -27.84
N HIS A 334 16.52 -21.50 -26.61
CA HIS A 334 15.53 -20.47 -26.27
C HIS A 334 15.65 -19.27 -27.21
N PHE A 335 14.53 -18.90 -27.83
CA PHE A 335 14.40 -17.72 -28.67
C PHE A 335 15.32 -17.72 -29.92
N GLN A 336 15.65 -18.91 -30.43
CA GLN A 336 16.37 -19.11 -31.70
C GLN A 336 15.40 -19.63 -32.78
N LEU A 337 15.40 -19.00 -33.96
CA LEU A 337 14.56 -19.40 -35.08
C LEU A 337 15.08 -20.71 -35.69
N CYS A 338 14.21 -21.71 -35.86
CA CYS A 338 14.61 -23.01 -36.40
C CYS A 338 14.79 -23.02 -37.93
N ASP A 339 14.13 -22.11 -38.65
CA ASP A 339 13.98 -22.16 -40.12
C ASP A 339 14.39 -20.87 -40.85
N SER A 340 15.17 -19.98 -40.22
CA SER A 340 15.58 -18.73 -40.86
C SER A 340 16.85 -18.10 -40.29
N ASP A 341 17.65 -17.46 -41.14
CA ASP A 341 18.74 -16.53 -40.75
C ASP A 341 18.20 -15.15 -40.30
N ALA A 342 16.88 -14.98 -40.19
CA ALA A 342 16.27 -13.72 -39.81
C ALA A 342 16.64 -13.33 -38.37
N THR A 343 16.94 -12.05 -38.17
CA THR A 343 17.26 -11.53 -36.84
C THR A 343 16.01 -11.46 -35.96
N THR A 344 16.12 -11.86 -34.69
CA THR A 344 15.05 -11.76 -33.67
C THR A 344 14.69 -10.30 -33.27
N ALA A 345 15.36 -9.32 -33.89
CA ALA A 345 15.10 -7.90 -33.70
C ALA A 345 13.75 -7.46 -34.29
N LEU A 346 13.29 -8.06 -35.39
CA LEU A 346 12.08 -7.66 -36.12
C LEU A 346 11.09 -8.83 -36.22
N LEU A 347 10.43 -9.15 -35.11
CA LEU A 347 9.42 -10.20 -35.02
C LEU A 347 8.00 -9.62 -35.08
N THR A 348 7.14 -10.24 -35.90
CA THR A 348 5.74 -9.85 -36.09
C THR A 348 4.82 -10.98 -35.62
N TYR A 349 3.80 -10.67 -34.82
CA TYR A 349 2.80 -11.66 -34.40
C TYR A 349 2.01 -12.19 -35.61
N THR A 350 1.76 -13.50 -35.66
CA THR A 350 0.91 -14.09 -36.72
C THR A 350 -0.54 -13.66 -36.56
N GLU A 351 -1.26 -13.48 -37.67
CA GLU A 351 -2.70 -13.20 -37.63
C GLU A 351 -3.48 -14.29 -36.86
N ALA A 352 -3.11 -15.55 -37.04
CA ALA A 352 -3.70 -16.68 -36.31
C ALA A 352 -3.47 -16.58 -34.79
N PHE A 353 -2.32 -16.05 -34.36
CA PHE A 353 -2.07 -15.77 -32.95
C PHE A 353 -2.87 -14.57 -32.44
N LEU A 354 -3.08 -13.54 -33.25
CA LEU A 354 -3.87 -12.36 -32.86
C LEU A 354 -5.39 -12.59 -32.92
N ALA A 355 -5.86 -13.59 -33.67
CA ALA A 355 -7.28 -13.87 -33.82
C ALA A 355 -7.98 -14.14 -32.47
N ALA A 356 -9.20 -13.64 -32.33
CA ALA A 356 -10.01 -13.84 -31.14
C ALA A 356 -10.32 -15.33 -30.92
N ARG A 357 -10.18 -15.82 -29.68
CA ARG A 357 -10.55 -17.19 -29.31
C ARG A 357 -11.87 -17.25 -28.55
N PRO A 358 -12.63 -18.34 -28.63
CA PRO A 358 -13.80 -18.54 -27.79
C PRO A 358 -13.42 -18.44 -26.31
N ASN A 359 -14.18 -17.67 -25.53
CA ASN A 359 -13.96 -17.56 -24.08
C ASN A 359 -14.27 -18.92 -23.43
N PRO A 360 -13.29 -19.61 -22.81
CA PRO A 360 -13.46 -21.00 -22.39
C PRO A 360 -14.47 -21.18 -21.25
N LYS A 361 -14.70 -20.17 -20.38
CA LYS A 361 -15.71 -20.21 -19.30
C LYS A 361 -16.20 -18.79 -18.93
N THR A 362 -17.51 -18.58 -19.06
CA THR A 362 -18.38 -17.51 -18.54
C THR A 362 -17.96 -16.05 -18.77
N LYS A 363 -18.80 -15.30 -19.49
CA LYS A 363 -18.75 -13.82 -19.49
C LYS A 363 -18.79 -13.35 -18.04
N ARG A 364 -17.92 -12.42 -17.68
CA ARG A 364 -17.89 -11.80 -16.35
C ARG A 364 -18.72 -10.51 -16.39
N PRO A 365 -19.54 -10.25 -15.36
CA PRO A 365 -20.20 -8.97 -15.26
C PRO A 365 -19.15 -7.85 -15.15
N ALA A 366 -19.59 -6.61 -15.43
CA ALA A 366 -18.75 -5.44 -15.23
C ALA A 366 -18.16 -5.42 -13.81
N VAL A 367 -16.93 -4.92 -13.67
CA VAL A 367 -16.26 -4.78 -12.37
C VAL A 367 -17.17 -3.99 -11.43
N ARG A 368 -17.45 -4.57 -10.26
CA ARG A 368 -18.23 -3.92 -9.20
C ARG A 368 -17.34 -3.68 -7.99
N ILE A 369 -17.37 -2.45 -7.51
CA ILE A 369 -16.78 -2.08 -6.23
C ILE A 369 -17.90 -2.07 -5.19
N PRO A 370 -17.71 -2.74 -4.04
CA PRO A 370 -18.68 -2.71 -2.94
C PRO A 370 -18.97 -1.28 -2.48
N GLU A 371 -20.22 -1.01 -2.11
CA GLU A 371 -20.57 0.27 -1.48
C GLU A 371 -19.89 0.38 -0.11
N PRO A 372 -19.46 1.59 0.29
CA PRO A 372 -18.94 1.81 1.63
C PRO A 372 -20.04 1.54 2.67
N VAL A 373 -19.67 0.90 3.77
CA VAL A 373 -20.56 0.73 4.92
C VAL A 373 -20.70 2.09 5.61
N LEU A 374 -21.89 2.69 5.56
CA LEU A 374 -22.13 4.01 6.17
C LEU A 374 -22.42 3.91 7.68
N GLU A 375 -23.06 2.82 8.10
CA GLU A 375 -23.44 2.57 9.48
C GLU A 375 -23.04 1.12 9.85
N ALA A 376 -22.19 0.96 10.85
CA ALA A 376 -21.81 -0.36 11.35
C ALA A 376 -22.93 -0.93 12.22
N LYS A 377 -23.23 -2.24 12.10
CA LYS A 377 -24.25 -2.92 12.94
C LYS A 377 -24.01 -2.74 14.45
N ASN A 378 -22.74 -2.66 14.87
CA ASN A 378 -22.34 -2.46 16.27
C ASN A 378 -21.99 -0.99 16.61
N GLY A 379 -22.19 -0.08 15.65
CA GLY A 379 -21.84 1.34 15.75
C GLY A 379 -20.34 1.66 15.68
N ILE A 380 -19.45 0.68 15.52
CA ILE A 380 -18.00 0.88 15.53
C ILE A 380 -17.50 1.28 14.13
N VAL A 381 -17.05 2.52 14.00
CA VAL A 381 -16.54 3.10 12.74
C VAL A 381 -15.03 3.30 12.71
N THR A 382 -14.32 2.69 13.66
CA THR A 382 -12.86 2.76 13.79
C THR A 382 -12.18 1.48 13.28
N THR A 383 -12.90 0.61 12.58
CA THR A 383 -12.39 -0.63 12.01
C THR A 383 -11.79 -0.40 10.61
N PRO A 384 -11.09 -1.39 10.03
CA PRO A 384 -10.56 -1.25 8.69
C PRO A 384 -11.61 -0.96 7.61
N LEU A 385 -12.88 -1.36 7.80
CA LEU A 385 -13.92 -1.08 6.80
C LEU A 385 -14.16 0.42 6.58
N PHE A 386 -13.85 1.24 7.57
CA PHE A 386 -14.12 2.67 7.57
C PHE A 386 -12.91 3.52 7.16
N HIS A 387 -11.71 2.94 7.01
CA HIS A 387 -10.57 3.65 6.41
C HIS A 387 -10.47 3.47 4.89
N HIS A 388 -11.21 2.52 4.32
CA HIS A 388 -11.21 2.25 2.88
C HIS A 388 -11.75 3.45 2.08
N GLY A 389 -11.32 3.52 0.83
CA GLY A 389 -11.90 4.42 -0.15
C GLY A 389 -13.27 3.93 -0.63
N TRP A 390 -13.88 4.68 -1.55
CA TRP A 390 -15.21 4.37 -2.08
C TRP A 390 -15.31 4.73 -3.56
N HIS A 391 -16.26 4.10 -4.25
CA HIS A 391 -16.57 4.35 -5.66
C HIS A 391 -17.76 5.29 -5.81
N CYS A 392 -17.52 6.49 -6.35
CA CYS A 392 -18.57 7.46 -6.59
C CYS A 392 -19.44 7.08 -7.79
N ARG A 393 -20.69 6.65 -7.54
CA ARG A 393 -21.67 6.29 -8.59
C ARG A 393 -22.06 7.44 -9.51
N ARG A 394 -21.90 8.70 -9.08
CA ARG A 394 -22.24 9.88 -9.88
C ARG A 394 -21.22 10.17 -10.98
N CYS A 395 -19.93 10.02 -10.69
CA CYS A 395 -18.86 10.42 -11.62
C CYS A 395 -17.87 9.31 -11.96
N GLY A 396 -17.97 8.13 -11.35
CA GLY A 396 -17.07 6.99 -11.55
C GLY A 396 -15.77 7.05 -10.76
N ARG A 397 -15.48 8.15 -10.05
CA ARG A 397 -14.22 8.35 -9.34
C ARG A 397 -14.10 7.46 -8.10
N LEU A 398 -12.95 6.85 -7.90
CA LEU A 398 -12.52 6.28 -6.63
C LEU A 398 -11.96 7.38 -5.73
N SER A 399 -12.34 7.39 -4.46
CA SER A 399 -11.91 8.43 -3.54
C SER A 399 -11.55 7.84 -2.19
N CYS A 400 -10.38 8.20 -1.68
CA CYS A 400 -9.98 7.92 -0.30
C CYS A 400 -10.89 8.67 0.68
N ARG A 401 -11.05 8.13 1.88
CA ARG A 401 -11.61 8.90 2.99
C ARG A 401 -10.56 9.89 3.47
N THR A 402 -10.85 11.19 3.38
CA THR A 402 -9.95 12.27 3.85
C THR A 402 -10.41 12.87 5.19
N LYS A 403 -11.73 12.89 5.44
CA LYS A 403 -12.37 13.50 6.61
C LYS A 403 -12.85 12.44 7.61
N TRP A 404 -12.73 12.72 8.89
CA TRP A 404 -13.18 11.80 9.94
C TRP A 404 -14.70 11.64 9.97
N GLU A 405 -15.47 12.68 9.69
CA GLU A 405 -16.92 12.68 9.81
C GLU A 405 -17.63 12.15 8.54
N GLN A 406 -16.94 12.07 7.40
CA GLN A 406 -17.57 11.74 6.11
C GLN A 406 -16.57 11.27 5.03
N TRP A 407 -17.08 10.57 4.03
CA TRP A 407 -16.45 10.49 2.71
C TRP A 407 -16.92 11.65 1.82
N GLU A 408 -16.04 12.15 0.97
CA GLU A 408 -16.34 13.23 0.04
C GLU A 408 -15.66 12.96 -1.29
N CYS A 409 -16.43 12.96 -2.39
CA CYS A 409 -15.86 12.83 -3.73
C CYS A 409 -15.25 14.17 -4.15
N SER A 410 -13.93 14.23 -4.28
CA SER A 410 -13.21 15.43 -4.69
C SER A 410 -13.39 15.80 -6.17
N SER A 411 -14.15 15.02 -6.95
CA SER A 411 -14.52 15.38 -8.33
C SER A 411 -15.91 16.01 -8.46
N CYS A 412 -16.91 15.52 -7.73
CA CYS A 412 -18.30 15.97 -7.91
C CYS A 412 -18.99 16.43 -6.61
N GLY A 413 -18.26 16.41 -5.48
CA GLY A 413 -18.73 16.92 -4.20
C GLY A 413 -19.78 16.05 -3.48
N VAL A 414 -20.06 14.82 -3.96
CA VAL A 414 -20.97 13.91 -3.23
C VAL A 414 -20.36 13.58 -1.88
N ILE A 415 -21.17 13.75 -0.83
CA ILE A 415 -20.80 13.49 0.56
C ILE A 415 -21.58 12.27 1.07
N LEU A 416 -20.88 11.38 1.76
CA LEU A 416 -21.47 10.26 2.49
C LEU A 416 -21.08 10.39 3.97
N PRO A 417 -22.01 10.76 4.87
CA PRO A 417 -21.70 10.95 6.28
C PRO A 417 -21.41 9.61 6.96
N VAL A 418 -20.53 9.61 7.95
CA VAL A 418 -20.22 8.44 8.77
C VAL A 418 -20.77 8.62 10.17
N LYS A 419 -21.64 7.71 10.60
CA LYS A 419 -22.22 7.73 11.94
C LYS A 419 -21.66 6.59 12.76
N GLY A 420 -20.90 6.93 13.80
CA GLY A 420 -20.34 5.98 14.74
C GLY A 420 -20.63 6.34 16.18
N LYS A 421 -20.70 5.32 17.03
CA LYS A 421 -20.74 5.51 18.48
C LYS A 421 -19.37 5.94 19.00
N ILE A 422 -19.37 6.62 20.14
CA ILE A 422 -18.15 6.88 20.91
C ILE A 422 -17.66 5.56 21.51
N ARG A 423 -16.36 5.27 21.35
CA ARG A 423 -15.70 4.11 21.96
C ARG A 423 -15.41 4.43 23.42
N ASP A 424 -15.94 3.61 24.33
CA ASP A 424 -15.67 3.77 25.75
C ASP A 424 -14.27 3.24 26.09
N HIS A 425 -13.55 3.95 26.97
CA HIS A 425 -12.23 3.55 27.45
C HIS A 425 -12.18 2.12 28.04
N ARG A 426 -13.29 1.64 28.62
CA ARG A 426 -13.45 0.30 29.20
C ARG A 426 -13.38 -0.81 28.16
N GLU A 427 -13.71 -0.51 26.90
CA GLU A 427 -13.62 -1.48 25.81
C GLU A 427 -12.18 -1.99 25.58
N PHE A 428 -11.18 -1.27 26.10
CA PHE A 428 -9.77 -1.59 25.90
C PHE A 428 -9.08 -2.22 27.11
N TRP A 429 -9.75 -2.38 28.26
CA TRP A 429 -9.16 -2.85 29.53
C TRP A 429 -8.64 -4.30 29.49
N GLY A 430 -9.19 -5.13 28.60
CA GLY A 430 -8.76 -6.52 28.44
C GLY A 430 -7.69 -6.72 27.37
N LEU A 431 -7.30 -5.67 26.65
CA LEU A 431 -6.35 -5.81 25.56
C LEU A 431 -4.93 -5.74 26.11
N SER A 432 -4.11 -6.73 25.75
CA SER A 432 -2.67 -6.69 26.03
C SER A 432 -1.89 -6.90 24.73
N PRO A 433 -0.85 -6.08 24.47
CA PRO A 433 0.11 -6.40 23.43
C PRO A 433 0.76 -7.75 23.74
N ASN A 434 1.00 -8.56 22.70
CA ASN A 434 1.73 -9.81 22.83
C ASN A 434 3.22 -9.52 23.07
N GLN A 435 3.60 -9.24 24.31
CA GLN A 435 4.96 -8.94 24.76
C GLN A 435 5.29 -9.76 26.00
N PRO A 436 6.56 -10.19 26.19
CA PRO A 436 6.98 -10.96 27.36
C PRO A 436 7.15 -10.11 28.64
N PHE A 437 6.91 -8.80 28.55
CA PHE A 437 7.04 -7.82 29.64
C PHE A 437 5.80 -6.91 29.68
N GLU A 438 5.52 -6.34 30.86
CA GLU A 438 4.29 -5.57 31.08
C GLU A 438 4.40 -4.10 30.66
N THR A 439 5.54 -3.46 30.96
CA THR A 439 5.71 -1.99 30.86
C THR A 439 6.79 -1.59 29.87
N CYS A 440 7.99 -2.15 29.98
CA CYS A 440 9.12 -1.80 29.12
C CYS A 440 10.13 -2.93 29.02
N ASP A 441 10.99 -2.83 28.01
CA ASP A 441 12.16 -3.68 27.81
C ASP A 441 13.33 -2.84 27.28
N VAL A 442 14.50 -3.06 27.86
CA VAL A 442 15.75 -2.39 27.49
C VAL A 442 16.69 -3.46 26.95
N ASN A 443 17.05 -3.34 25.68
CA ASN A 443 17.85 -4.38 25.01
C ASN A 443 19.26 -4.44 25.62
N PRO A 444 19.71 -5.58 26.17
CA PRO A 444 21.06 -5.72 26.74
C PRO A 444 22.18 -5.51 25.70
N VAL A 445 21.93 -5.87 24.44
CA VAL A 445 22.88 -5.79 23.31
C VAL A 445 23.05 -4.36 22.79
N SER A 446 22.17 -3.42 23.20
CA SER A 446 22.45 -1.98 23.08
C SER A 446 23.72 -1.58 23.84
N GLY A 447 24.22 -2.47 24.73
CA GLY A 447 25.55 -2.45 25.33
C GLY A 447 26.49 -3.52 24.78
N SER A 448 27.01 -3.36 23.56
CA SER A 448 28.39 -3.80 23.33
C SER A 448 29.29 -2.89 24.18
N ILE A 449 29.69 -3.41 25.33
CA ILE A 449 30.47 -2.70 26.35
C ILE A 449 31.79 -2.24 25.72
N SER A 450 31.94 -0.94 25.43
CA SER A 450 33.25 -0.30 25.46
C SER A 450 33.44 0.25 26.87
N ARG A 451 34.69 0.25 27.35
CA ARG A 451 35.10 0.57 28.74
C ARG A 451 34.64 1.94 29.30
N ASN A 452 33.84 2.73 28.57
CA ASN A 452 33.44 4.10 28.91
C ASN A 452 31.92 4.37 28.79
N GLY A 453 31.06 3.59 29.47
CA GLY A 453 29.69 4.03 29.83
C GLY A 453 28.63 4.11 28.70
N SER A 454 28.43 3.04 27.93
CA SER A 454 27.57 3.01 26.74
C SER A 454 26.13 2.46 26.90
N THR A 455 25.64 2.19 28.12
CA THR A 455 24.36 1.48 28.32
C THR A 455 23.18 2.42 28.63
N ILE A 456 21.98 2.08 28.16
CA ILE A 456 20.73 2.72 28.60
C ILE A 456 20.42 2.25 30.04
N ILE A 457 20.21 3.19 30.96
CA ILE A 457 19.97 2.88 32.38
C ILE A 457 18.53 3.23 32.75
N GLN A 458 17.77 2.24 33.25
CA GLN A 458 16.46 2.45 33.86
C GLN A 458 16.62 2.77 35.35
N THR A 459 16.20 3.96 35.79
CA THR A 459 16.33 4.40 37.18
C THR A 459 15.05 4.11 37.98
N GLY A 460 14.73 2.83 38.21
CA GLY A 460 13.65 2.39 39.11
C GLY A 460 12.26 3.04 38.87
N ILE A 461 11.37 2.95 39.87
CA ILE A 461 10.09 3.69 39.91
C ILE A 461 10.25 4.84 40.90
N THR A 462 10.19 6.08 40.43
CA THR A 462 10.12 7.25 41.31
C THR A 462 8.66 7.52 41.67
N LYS A 463 8.35 7.52 42.98
CA LYS A 463 7.07 8.04 43.47
C LYS A 463 7.13 9.55 43.46
N ILE A 464 6.22 10.16 42.72
CA ILE A 464 6.12 11.60 42.59
C ILE A 464 5.17 12.11 43.69
N ALA A 465 5.65 12.99 44.55
CA ALA A 465 4.85 13.72 45.55
C ALA A 465 4.69 15.19 45.13
N GLY A 466 3.49 15.75 45.25
CA GLY A 466 3.19 17.15 44.86
C GLY A 466 1.76 17.39 44.37
N ILE A 467 1.06 16.30 44.05
CA ILE A 467 -0.40 16.25 43.84
C ILE A 467 -0.93 15.35 44.96
N ARG A 468 -2.17 15.53 45.44
CA ARG A 468 -2.75 14.82 46.60
C ARG A 468 -2.68 13.26 46.57
N ASP A 469 -2.13 12.63 45.52
CA ASP A 469 -1.98 11.16 45.33
C ASP A 469 -0.73 10.77 44.50
N GLN A 470 -0.27 9.50 44.60
CA GLN A 470 1.00 8.96 44.06
C GLN A 470 0.96 8.71 42.53
N LEU A 471 1.80 9.40 41.75
CA LEU A 471 2.18 8.99 40.37
C LEU A 471 3.48 8.19 40.41
N GLY A 472 3.65 7.26 39.47
CA GLY A 472 4.91 6.56 39.21
C GLY A 472 5.60 7.10 37.95
N ALA A 473 6.92 7.02 37.89
CA ALA A 473 7.65 7.25 36.65
C ALA A 473 8.84 6.31 36.51
N PHE A 474 9.07 5.85 35.29
CA PHE A 474 10.30 5.18 34.86
C PHE A 474 11.13 6.17 34.05
N THR A 475 12.41 6.32 34.38
CA THR A 475 13.32 7.17 33.61
C THR A 475 14.40 6.31 32.97
N PHE A 476 14.59 6.49 31.66
CA PHE A 476 15.60 5.82 30.85
C PHE A 476 16.65 6.85 30.44
N ILE A 477 17.88 6.67 30.91
CA ILE A 477 19.00 7.56 30.61
C ILE A 477 19.74 7.00 29.41
N PHE A 478 19.86 7.78 28.34
CA PHE A 478 20.55 7.38 27.12
C PHE A 478 22.05 7.71 27.20
N PRO A 479 22.92 6.86 26.62
CA PRO A 479 24.38 7.00 26.74
C PRO A 479 24.90 8.29 26.10
N HIS A 480 26.14 8.67 26.46
CA HIS A 480 26.82 9.86 25.94
C HIS A 480 26.06 11.18 26.13
N ASN A 481 25.30 11.28 27.22
CA ASN A 481 24.47 12.44 27.53
C ASN A 481 23.54 12.81 26.36
N ARG A 482 22.95 11.81 25.70
CA ARG A 482 22.03 12.01 24.56
C ARG A 482 20.64 12.48 25.03
N GLY A 483 20.27 12.21 26.27
CA GLY A 483 19.02 12.67 26.87
C GLY A 483 18.38 11.61 27.76
N LYS A 484 17.14 11.85 28.17
CA LYS A 484 16.33 10.92 28.95
C LYS A 484 14.95 10.70 28.34
N ILE A 485 14.37 9.54 28.58
CA ILE A 485 12.95 9.30 28.34
C ILE A 485 12.28 9.00 29.68
N HIS A 486 11.21 9.71 30.00
CA HIS A 486 10.38 9.47 31.17
C HIS A 486 9.06 8.86 30.72
N LEU A 487 8.76 7.66 31.21
CA LEU A 487 7.44 7.07 31.12
C LEU A 487 6.73 7.36 32.46
N ILE A 488 5.82 8.33 32.45
CA ILE A 488 5.01 8.75 33.59
C ILE A 488 3.71 8.00 33.58
N THR A 489 3.30 7.58 34.77
CA THR A 489 2.33 6.54 34.94
C THR A 489 1.40 6.89 36.14
N GLY A 490 0.06 6.84 35.97
CA GLY A 490 -0.93 7.21 37.02
C GLY A 490 -2.07 6.20 37.33
N SER A 491 -2.77 6.36 38.46
CA SER A 491 -3.86 5.45 38.91
C SER A 491 -5.15 5.63 38.11
N ALA A 492 -6.02 4.62 38.17
CA ALA A 492 -7.38 4.69 37.64
C ALA A 492 -8.18 5.90 38.17
N ARG A 493 -8.01 6.29 39.45
CA ARG A 493 -8.67 7.48 40.03
C ARG A 493 -8.23 8.78 39.33
N TYR A 494 -6.96 8.86 38.93
CA TYR A 494 -6.37 10.02 38.24
C TYR A 494 -6.65 10.05 36.73
N ASN A 495 -7.17 8.94 36.17
CA ASN A 495 -7.45 8.84 34.74
C ASN A 495 -8.85 9.33 34.35
N THR A 496 -9.66 9.77 35.33
CA THR A 496 -11.01 10.30 35.07
C THR A 496 -10.97 11.46 34.07
N GLU A 497 -10.05 12.40 34.25
CA GLU A 497 -9.85 13.52 33.32
C GLU A 497 -9.46 13.02 31.92
N THR A 498 -8.53 12.07 31.83
CA THR A 498 -8.12 11.50 30.54
C THR A 498 -9.24 10.74 29.85
N ASN A 499 -10.07 10.00 30.59
CA ASN A 499 -11.26 9.34 30.06
C ASN A 499 -12.23 10.36 29.45
N HIS A 500 -12.44 11.50 30.11
CA HIS A 500 -13.26 12.59 29.58
C HIS A 500 -12.64 13.24 28.34
N ILE A 501 -11.33 13.49 28.35
CA ILE A 501 -10.60 14.02 27.18
C ILE A 501 -10.74 13.06 25.98
N PHE A 502 -10.51 11.76 26.19
CA PHE A 502 -10.65 10.73 25.15
C PHE A 502 -12.07 10.66 24.58
N LYS A 503 -13.10 10.77 25.42
CA LYS A 503 -14.50 10.83 24.99
C LYS A 503 -14.76 12.09 24.15
N ARG A 504 -14.36 13.26 24.64
CA ARG A 504 -14.59 14.56 23.99
C ARG A 504 -13.87 14.68 22.66
N PHE A 505 -12.65 14.13 22.53
CA PHE A 505 -11.97 14.08 21.23
C PHE A 505 -12.81 13.37 20.17
N GLN A 506 -13.41 12.24 20.52
CA GLN A 506 -14.28 11.51 19.60
C GLN A 506 -15.58 12.28 19.29
N GLU A 507 -16.19 12.92 20.29
CA GLU A 507 -17.40 13.75 20.11
C GLU A 507 -17.14 14.92 19.15
N HIS A 508 -16.05 15.65 19.36
CA HIS A 508 -15.66 16.77 18.50
C HIS A 508 -15.16 16.34 17.12
N ALA A 509 -14.56 15.16 17.00
CA ALA A 509 -14.20 14.62 15.69
C ALA A 509 -15.45 14.21 14.89
N ASN A 510 -16.42 13.56 15.54
CA ASN A 510 -17.65 13.08 14.89
C ASN A 510 -18.56 14.23 14.42
N ASN A 511 -18.55 15.39 15.08
CA ASN A 511 -19.34 16.55 14.68
C ASN A 511 -18.57 17.57 13.81
N GLY A 512 -17.29 17.32 13.53
CA GLY A 512 -16.44 18.18 12.70
C GLY A 512 -15.85 19.40 13.42
N ASN A 513 -16.14 19.63 14.70
CA ASN A 513 -15.57 20.75 15.48
C ASN A 513 -14.06 20.59 15.70
N LEU A 514 -13.58 19.35 15.76
CA LEU A 514 -12.15 19.04 15.67
C LEU A 514 -11.91 18.38 14.30
N PRO A 515 -11.36 19.11 13.31
CA PRO A 515 -11.33 18.64 11.93
C PRO A 515 -10.22 17.62 11.72
N PHE A 516 -10.42 16.39 12.18
CA PHE A 516 -9.50 15.29 11.89
C PHE A 516 -9.46 14.98 10.40
N ARG A 517 -8.25 15.08 9.82
CA ARG A 517 -7.98 14.85 8.40
C ARG A 517 -6.81 13.90 8.21
N ARG A 518 -6.84 13.20 7.09
CA ARG A 518 -5.64 12.58 6.50
C ARG A 518 -4.99 13.61 5.59
N PHE A 519 -3.70 13.82 5.74
CA PHE A 519 -2.97 14.87 5.02
C PHE A 519 -2.11 14.28 3.92
N PRO A 520 -1.91 15.00 2.80
CA PRO A 520 -0.97 14.59 1.77
C PRO A 520 0.46 14.53 2.34
N MET A 521 1.14 13.43 2.07
CA MET A 521 2.55 13.25 2.36
C MET A 521 3.37 13.91 1.24
N LYS A 522 4.39 14.69 1.60
CA LYS A 522 5.30 15.30 0.61
C LYS A 522 6.28 14.31 -0.04
N ALA A 523 6.64 13.24 0.68
CA ALA A 523 7.68 12.30 0.26
C ALA A 523 7.10 10.91 -0.08
N HIS A 524 6.73 10.71 -1.34
CA HIS A 524 6.35 9.41 -1.91
C HIS A 524 6.72 9.31 -3.39
N VAL A 525 6.80 8.08 -3.91
CA VAL A 525 7.09 7.80 -5.32
C VAL A 525 5.84 7.44 -6.14
N CYS A 526 4.71 7.25 -5.46
CA CYS A 526 3.43 6.93 -6.08
C CYS A 526 2.91 8.11 -6.92
N ARG A 527 2.17 7.82 -7.99
CA ARG A 527 1.51 8.86 -8.78
C ARG A 527 0.24 9.37 -8.08
N GLY A 528 0.03 10.68 -8.15
CA GLY A 528 -1.09 11.38 -7.53
C GLY A 528 -0.87 11.59 -6.04
N GLU A 529 -1.82 12.24 -5.38
CA GLU A 529 -1.75 12.52 -3.95
C GLU A 529 -1.69 11.22 -3.11
N PHE A 530 -0.81 11.21 -2.10
CA PHE A 530 -0.67 10.10 -1.16
C PHE A 530 -0.89 10.60 0.28
N LEU A 531 -2.03 10.27 0.84
CA LEU A 531 -2.48 10.64 2.18
C LEU A 531 -1.84 9.78 3.27
N THR A 532 -1.62 10.38 4.44
CA THR A 532 -1.28 9.65 5.68
C THR A 532 -2.31 8.56 5.97
N ASN A 533 -1.91 7.48 6.65
CA ASN A 533 -2.88 6.43 7.03
C ASN A 533 -3.81 6.88 8.17
N TYR A 534 -3.26 7.59 9.15
CA TYR A 534 -3.99 8.07 10.33
C TYR A 534 -4.60 9.45 10.09
N PHE A 535 -5.61 9.79 10.89
CA PHE A 535 -6.21 11.11 10.92
C PHE A 535 -5.51 11.97 11.98
N SER A 536 -5.37 13.26 11.73
CA SER A 536 -4.74 14.17 12.69
C SER A 536 -5.28 15.58 12.62
N GLN A 537 -4.95 16.37 13.64
CA GLN A 537 -5.15 17.82 13.68
C GLN A 537 -4.02 18.45 14.51
N ASN A 538 -3.36 19.45 13.94
CA ASN A 538 -2.40 20.31 14.64
C ASN A 538 -3.11 21.46 15.32
N SER A 539 -2.70 21.80 16.54
CA SER A 539 -3.31 22.89 17.29
C SER A 539 -2.23 23.79 17.90
N GLY A 540 -2.50 25.09 17.98
CA GLY A 540 -1.54 26.07 18.50
C GLY A 540 -0.65 26.63 17.39
N GLU A 541 0.67 26.54 17.56
CA GLU A 541 1.61 27.05 16.57
C GLU A 541 1.68 26.18 15.30
N PRO A 542 1.61 26.80 14.11
CA PRO A 542 1.87 26.14 12.84
C PRO A 542 3.19 25.37 12.83
N TYR A 543 3.06 24.08 12.62
CA TYR A 543 4.18 23.14 12.59
C TYR A 543 4.11 22.31 11.31
N GLN A 544 5.25 22.15 10.63
CA GLN A 544 5.32 21.34 9.41
C GLN A 544 5.47 19.85 9.73
N TYR A 545 4.43 19.24 10.32
CA TYR A 545 4.34 17.79 10.40
C TYR A 545 3.65 17.27 9.12
N VAL A 546 4.41 16.53 8.30
CA VAL A 546 3.95 15.68 7.18
C VAL A 546 3.12 16.31 6.05
N GLY A 547 2.42 17.44 6.19
CA GLY A 547 1.49 17.89 5.13
C GLY A 547 1.02 19.34 5.06
N ALA A 548 0.76 20.10 6.15
CA ALA A 548 0.09 21.40 5.98
C ALA A 548 0.11 22.30 7.24
N ALA A 549 1.12 23.15 7.38
CA ALA A 549 1.16 24.15 8.45
C ALA A 549 -0.04 25.12 8.38
N ASP A 550 -0.56 25.37 7.17
CA ASP A 550 -1.75 26.18 6.84
C ASP A 550 -3.07 25.61 7.37
N LYS A 551 -3.07 24.36 7.86
CA LYS A 551 -4.25 23.68 8.42
C LYS A 551 -4.22 23.58 9.94
N THR A 552 -3.29 24.28 10.59
CA THR A 552 -3.20 24.35 12.05
C THR A 552 -4.36 25.16 12.62
N LEU A 553 -5.00 24.64 13.67
CA LEU A 553 -6.07 25.33 14.37
C LEU A 553 -5.47 26.14 15.52
N PRO A 554 -5.61 27.47 15.54
CA PRO A 554 -5.17 28.28 16.69
C PRO A 554 -5.87 27.84 17.98
N PHE A 555 -5.18 27.94 19.13
CA PHE A 555 -5.68 27.42 20.40
C PHE A 555 -7.01 28.04 20.87
N ASP A 556 -7.26 29.30 20.52
CA ASP A 556 -8.51 30.02 20.81
C ASP A 556 -9.72 29.49 20.02
N GLN A 557 -9.47 28.80 18.90
CA GLN A 557 -10.48 28.16 18.07
C GLN A 557 -10.62 26.65 18.35
N CYS A 558 -9.73 26.08 19.15
CA CYS A 558 -9.76 24.66 19.49
C CYS A 558 -10.90 24.34 20.48
N PRO A 559 -11.49 23.14 20.41
CA PRO A 559 -12.41 22.68 21.44
C PRO A 559 -11.67 22.52 22.78
N PRO A 560 -12.36 22.67 23.93
CA PRO A 560 -11.73 22.66 25.26
C PRO A 560 -10.89 21.41 25.57
N CYS A 561 -11.21 20.26 24.97
CA CYS A 561 -10.45 19.02 25.18
C CYS A 561 -8.99 19.12 24.71
N VAL A 562 -8.68 19.95 23.72
CA VAL A 562 -7.30 20.19 23.23
C VAL A 562 -6.48 20.86 24.33
N LEU A 563 -6.99 21.95 24.91
CA LEU A 563 -6.31 22.69 25.98
C LEU A 563 -6.20 21.87 27.27
N GLN A 564 -7.22 21.08 27.59
CA GLN A 564 -7.19 20.15 28.72
C GLN A 564 -6.09 19.08 28.54
N ALA A 565 -5.97 18.51 27.35
CA ALA A 565 -4.90 17.55 27.05
C ALA A 565 -3.52 18.18 27.15
N LEU A 566 -3.34 19.39 26.60
CA LEU A 566 -2.09 20.15 26.69
C LEU A 566 -1.71 20.43 28.15
N GLU A 567 -2.66 20.86 28.99
CA GLU A 567 -2.40 21.16 30.40
C GLU A 567 -2.06 19.91 31.21
N LEU A 568 -2.74 18.79 30.94
CA LEU A 568 -2.45 17.50 31.56
C LEU A 568 -1.03 17.04 31.23
N ILE A 569 -0.62 17.12 29.95
CA ILE A 569 0.73 16.78 29.51
C ILE A 569 1.74 17.71 30.18
N ARG A 570 1.50 19.01 30.16
CA ARG A 570 2.41 20.04 30.69
C ARG A 570 2.62 19.86 32.20
N THR A 571 1.55 19.63 32.96
CA THR A 571 1.62 19.40 34.41
C THR A 571 2.46 18.17 34.75
N ARG A 572 2.26 17.07 34.01
CA ARG A 572 3.01 15.83 34.23
C ARG A 572 4.46 15.93 33.80
N ALA A 573 4.72 16.56 32.66
CA ALA A 573 6.08 16.81 32.21
C ALA A 573 6.85 17.71 33.18
N ALA A 574 6.19 18.76 33.72
CA ALA A 574 6.83 19.70 34.64
C ALA A 574 7.37 19.04 35.91
N ILE A 575 6.67 18.02 36.39
CA ILE A 575 7.11 17.22 37.54
C ILE A 575 8.45 16.53 37.28
N MET A 576 8.63 15.95 36.09
CA MET A 576 9.86 15.23 35.74
C MET A 576 11.00 16.17 35.39
N LEU A 577 10.69 17.31 34.77
CA LEU A 577 11.66 18.29 34.32
C LEU A 577 12.07 19.28 35.42
N GLY A 578 11.27 19.43 36.48
CA GLY A 578 11.45 20.43 37.53
C GLY A 578 11.00 21.84 37.15
N GLU A 579 10.58 22.04 35.90
CA GLU A 579 10.09 23.31 35.36
C GLU A 579 8.95 23.09 34.37
N ARG A 580 8.12 24.11 34.17
CA ARG A 580 6.97 24.02 33.28
C ARG A 580 7.43 24.14 31.82
N PRO A 581 7.26 23.10 30.97
CA PRO A 581 7.74 23.16 29.59
C PRO A 581 6.90 24.15 28.77
N PRO A 582 7.53 24.93 27.86
CA PRO A 582 6.89 26.00 27.09
C PRO A 582 6.13 25.49 25.86
N PHE A 583 5.37 24.39 26.00
CA PHE A 583 4.62 23.83 24.88
C PHE A 583 3.61 24.82 24.31
N ASN A 584 3.73 25.11 23.00
CA ASN A 584 2.87 26.01 22.23
C ASN A 584 2.23 25.30 21.02
N GLU A 585 2.45 24.01 20.83
CA GLU A 585 1.85 23.17 19.79
C GLU A 585 1.34 21.85 20.37
N LEU A 586 0.25 21.34 19.81
CA LEU A 586 -0.36 20.06 20.17
C LEU A 586 -0.86 19.30 18.92
N LEU A 587 -0.18 18.22 18.59
CA LEU A 587 -0.54 17.34 17.48
C LEU A 587 -1.41 16.20 18.01
N THR A 588 -2.66 16.20 17.61
CA THR A 588 -3.58 15.09 17.94
C THR A 588 -3.67 14.14 16.74
N ALA A 589 -3.39 12.86 16.96
CA ALA A 589 -3.43 11.81 15.94
C ALA A 589 -4.34 10.65 16.35
N ALA A 590 -5.35 10.37 15.54
CA ALA A 590 -6.28 9.26 15.70
C ALA A 590 -5.94 8.12 14.72
N TYR A 591 -5.63 6.95 15.30
CA TYR A 591 -5.33 5.71 14.60
C TYR A 591 -6.56 4.81 14.66
N MET A 592 -7.12 4.49 13.50
CA MET A 592 -8.09 3.40 13.37
C MET A 592 -7.39 2.04 13.57
N GLU A 593 -8.16 0.99 13.78
CA GLU A 593 -7.63 -0.36 13.95
C GLU A 593 -6.74 -0.77 12.77
N LYS A 594 -5.63 -1.46 13.06
CA LYS A 594 -4.57 -1.85 12.11
C LYS A 594 -3.76 -0.70 11.48
N GLN A 595 -3.98 0.55 11.91
CA GLN A 595 -3.11 1.67 11.53
C GLN A 595 -1.96 1.83 12.51
N SER A 596 -0.80 2.17 12.00
CA SER A 596 0.41 2.43 12.79
C SER A 596 1.22 3.55 12.15
N MET A 597 2.20 4.04 12.90
CA MET A 597 3.20 4.99 12.42
C MET A 597 4.54 4.28 12.38
N GLY A 598 5.16 4.23 11.20
CA GLY A 598 6.49 3.66 11.02
C GLY A 598 7.57 4.43 11.80
N PHE A 599 8.81 3.97 11.71
CA PHE A 599 9.93 4.67 12.30
C PHE A 599 10.06 6.09 11.72
N HIS A 600 10.16 7.07 12.61
CA HIS A 600 10.35 8.49 12.28
C HIS A 600 11.12 9.20 13.40
N THR A 601 11.67 10.37 13.10
CA THR A 601 12.39 11.23 14.05
C THR A 601 11.51 12.42 14.43
N ASP A 602 11.72 12.97 15.62
CA ASP A 602 11.23 14.31 16.03
C ASP A 602 12.36 15.37 15.93
N GLY A 603 13.33 15.14 15.05
CA GLY A 603 14.54 15.95 14.91
C GLY A 603 14.39 17.13 13.95
N GLU A 604 13.16 17.62 13.71
CA GLU A 604 12.91 18.70 12.79
C GLU A 604 13.45 20.04 13.29
N ARG A 605 13.88 20.90 12.35
CA ARG A 605 14.43 22.23 12.69
C ARG A 605 13.36 23.09 13.35
N GLY A 606 13.73 23.73 14.47
CA GLY A 606 12.82 24.60 15.22
C GLY A 606 11.96 23.87 16.24
N LEU A 607 12.05 22.54 16.34
CA LEU A 607 11.47 21.78 17.44
C LEU A 607 12.35 21.90 18.69
N GLY A 608 11.73 22.19 19.84
CA GLY A 608 12.39 22.35 21.13
C GLY A 608 12.93 21.03 21.71
N PRO A 609 13.81 21.07 22.72
CA PRO A 609 14.50 19.88 23.23
C PRO A 609 13.58 18.90 23.97
N ILE A 610 12.32 19.27 24.23
CA ILE A 610 11.35 18.47 24.97
C ILE A 610 10.16 18.13 24.06
N VAL A 611 9.83 16.85 23.99
CA VAL A 611 8.60 16.35 23.35
C VAL A 611 7.85 15.51 24.37
N ALA A 612 6.56 15.75 24.57
CA ALA A 612 5.76 14.97 25.50
C ALA A 612 4.49 14.44 24.84
N SER A 613 4.14 13.17 25.06
CA SER A 613 3.00 12.53 24.41
C SER A 613 2.08 11.83 25.41
N LEU A 614 0.78 12.08 25.27
CA LEU A 614 -0.30 11.38 25.96
C LEU A 614 -0.90 10.30 25.06
N SER A 615 -1.04 9.09 25.61
CA SER A 615 -1.63 7.94 24.90
C SER A 615 -3.00 7.57 25.45
N MET A 616 -4.03 7.54 24.59
CA MET A 616 -5.42 7.20 24.97
C MET A 616 -6.05 6.16 24.04
N GLY A 617 -6.92 5.32 24.59
CA GLY A 617 -7.61 4.23 23.87
C GLY A 617 -6.89 2.89 24.02
N SER A 618 -6.76 2.14 22.92
CA SER A 618 -6.09 0.84 22.94
C SER A 618 -4.60 0.97 23.29
N PRO A 619 -4.00 -0.06 23.92
CA PRO A 619 -2.57 -0.13 24.12
C PRO A 619 -1.75 0.00 22.84
N ALA A 620 -0.52 0.48 22.96
CA ALA A 620 0.42 0.55 21.85
C ALA A 620 1.83 0.16 22.28
N ILE A 621 2.59 -0.38 21.34
CA ILE A 621 4.03 -0.63 21.51
C ILE A 621 4.78 0.53 20.86
N MET A 622 5.59 1.23 21.65
CA MET A 622 6.51 2.26 21.16
C MET A 622 7.93 1.69 21.18
N LYS A 623 8.64 1.75 20.05
CA LYS A 623 10.01 1.21 19.93
C LYS A 623 10.96 2.30 19.49
N PHE A 624 12.16 2.31 20.05
CA PHE A 624 13.24 3.22 19.69
C PHE A 624 14.40 2.43 19.09
N ARG A 625 15.03 2.99 18.05
CA ARG A 625 16.30 2.52 17.49
C ARG A 625 17.14 3.71 17.06
N THR A 626 18.42 3.49 16.84
CA THR A 626 19.31 4.54 16.31
C THR A 626 19.10 4.71 14.80
N LEU A 627 19.38 5.91 14.29
CA LEU A 627 19.41 6.15 12.84
C LEU A 627 20.52 5.37 12.12
N GLU A 628 21.64 5.13 12.82
CA GLU A 628 22.79 4.39 12.32
C GLU A 628 22.50 2.88 12.21
N ASP A 629 22.04 2.25 13.29
CA ASP A 629 21.58 0.86 13.29
C ASP A 629 20.05 0.76 13.28
N LYS A 630 19.51 0.51 12.09
CA LYS A 630 18.07 0.34 11.86
C LYS A 630 17.55 -1.06 12.18
N LYS A 631 18.41 -2.02 12.53
CA LYS A 631 17.98 -3.40 12.84
C LYS A 631 17.70 -3.59 14.32
N THR A 632 18.45 -2.90 15.17
CA THR A 632 18.40 -3.11 16.62
C THR A 632 17.47 -2.12 17.32
N VAL A 633 16.41 -2.65 17.93
CA VAL A 633 15.57 -1.89 18.87
C VAL A 633 16.29 -1.81 20.21
N VAL A 634 16.46 -0.60 20.75
CA VAL A 634 17.20 -0.33 21.99
C VAL A 634 16.30 -0.17 23.21
N LEU A 635 15.08 0.31 23.00
CA LEU A 635 14.07 0.51 24.04
C LEU A 635 12.69 0.20 23.47
N THR A 636 11.90 -0.58 24.21
CA THR A 636 10.49 -0.81 23.93
C THR A 636 9.65 -0.37 25.12
N LEU A 637 8.62 0.43 24.88
CA LEU A 637 7.66 0.89 25.88
C LEU A 637 6.25 0.38 25.52
N VAL A 638 5.50 -0.03 26.53
CA VAL A 638 4.08 -0.36 26.41
C VAL A 638 3.26 0.83 26.90
N LEU A 639 2.55 1.48 26.00
CA LEU A 639 1.70 2.63 26.29
C LEU A 639 0.28 2.15 26.57
N ARG A 640 -0.33 2.58 27.69
CA ARG A 640 -1.68 2.15 28.09
C ARG A 640 -2.55 3.34 28.50
N HIS A 641 -3.85 3.21 28.24
CA HIS A 641 -4.86 4.13 28.76
C HIS A 641 -5.30 3.67 30.17
N VAL A 642 -5.69 2.38 30.34
CA VAL A 642 -6.13 1.80 31.63
C VAL A 642 -6.05 0.25 31.64
N HIS A 643 -5.77 -0.33 32.83
CA HIS A 643 -5.94 -1.72 33.37
C HIS A 643 -5.19 -2.92 32.77
N PHE A 644 -4.55 -3.71 33.67
CA PHE A 644 -4.85 -5.13 33.96
C PHE A 644 -4.55 -5.38 35.46
N ARG A 645 -5.48 -5.98 36.22
CA ARG A 645 -5.32 -6.44 37.63
C ARG A 645 -4.81 -5.40 38.65
N ASP A 646 -5.61 -4.36 38.89
CA ASP A 646 -5.48 -3.42 40.03
C ASP A 646 -4.16 -2.65 40.20
N ALA A 647 -3.26 -2.73 39.23
CA ALA A 647 -2.15 -1.80 39.06
C ALA A 647 -2.43 -0.86 37.87
N TRP A 648 -2.39 0.46 38.13
CA TRP A 648 -1.58 1.45 37.41
C TRP A 648 -1.45 1.15 35.86
N LEU A 649 -1.86 1.97 34.86
CA LEU A 649 -1.13 3.17 34.41
C LEU A 649 -1.70 3.84 33.13
N LEU A 650 -1.93 5.16 33.17
CA LEU A 650 -1.95 6.04 31.97
C LEU A 650 -0.53 6.44 31.59
N SER A 651 -0.12 6.27 30.34
CA SER A 651 1.22 6.61 29.88
C SER A 651 1.31 8.03 29.30
N VAL A 652 2.01 8.92 30.01
CA VAL A 652 2.62 10.10 29.40
C VAL A 652 4.10 9.83 29.18
N VAL A 653 4.59 9.96 27.96
CA VAL A 653 6.00 9.82 27.62
C VAL A 653 6.60 11.21 27.45
N VAL A 654 7.72 11.49 28.11
CA VAL A 654 8.48 12.75 27.95
C VAL A 654 9.86 12.40 27.44
N MET A 655 10.22 12.91 26.27
CA MET A 655 11.57 12.85 25.71
C MET A 655 12.29 14.15 26.07
N GLU A 656 13.34 14.04 26.87
CA GLU A 656 14.16 15.13 27.38
C GLU A 656 15.53 15.16 26.68
N GLY A 657 15.75 16.16 25.84
CA GLY A 657 17.03 16.43 25.18
C GLY A 657 16.95 16.31 23.66
N ALA A 658 17.38 17.37 22.95
CA ALA A 658 17.36 17.43 21.49
C ALA A 658 18.18 16.32 20.81
N ARG A 659 19.21 15.77 21.50
CA ARG A 659 20.02 14.68 20.94
C ARG A 659 19.28 13.34 20.89
N ILE A 660 18.22 13.11 21.69
CA ILE A 660 17.36 11.93 21.50
C ILE A 660 16.69 12.01 20.13
N GLN A 661 16.10 13.17 19.83
CA GLN A 661 15.35 13.41 18.61
C GLN A 661 16.24 13.36 17.35
N ALA A 662 17.50 13.78 17.48
CA ALA A 662 18.47 13.80 16.38
C ALA A 662 19.15 12.44 16.10
N VAL A 663 19.22 11.54 17.09
CA VAL A 663 19.99 10.28 16.98
C VAL A 663 19.09 9.05 16.90
N TYR A 664 17.91 9.12 17.52
CA TYR A 664 16.98 8.00 17.59
C TYR A 664 15.74 8.29 16.75
N GLU A 665 15.27 7.24 16.10
CA GLU A 665 13.94 7.21 15.50
C GLU A 665 13.06 6.26 16.31
N HIS A 666 11.76 6.51 16.27
CA HIS A 666 10.79 5.72 17.01
C HIS A 666 9.56 5.40 16.17
N THR A 667 8.86 4.33 16.55
CA THR A 667 7.62 3.88 15.93
C THR A 667 6.59 3.62 17.02
N VAL A 668 5.31 3.80 16.69
CA VAL A 668 4.19 3.46 17.56
C VAL A 668 3.25 2.52 16.82
N CYS A 669 3.02 1.34 17.41
CA CYS A 669 2.16 0.29 16.88
C CYS A 669 0.99 0.04 17.85
N PRO A 670 -0.17 0.70 17.65
CA PRO A 670 -1.40 0.41 18.39
C PRO A 670 -1.93 -1.00 18.09
N ILE A 671 -2.54 -1.65 19.07
CA ILE A 671 -3.24 -2.93 18.86
C ILE A 671 -4.70 -2.75 18.41
N GLY A 672 -5.26 -1.54 18.59
CA GLY A 672 -6.63 -1.20 18.20
C GLY A 672 -6.80 0.31 17.98
N PHE A 673 -8.03 0.82 18.17
CA PHE A 673 -8.32 2.24 18.06
C PHE A 673 -7.60 3.05 19.15
N ARG A 674 -6.87 4.10 18.75
CA ARG A 674 -6.05 4.92 19.65
C ARG A 674 -6.07 6.38 19.25
N ILE A 675 -6.04 7.28 20.23
CA ILE A 675 -5.74 8.71 20.05
C ILE A 675 -4.44 9.03 20.79
N ALA A 676 -3.45 9.52 20.05
CA ALA A 676 -2.22 10.11 20.60
C ALA A 676 -2.35 11.62 20.59
N VAL A 677 -1.76 12.26 21.59
CA VAL A 677 -1.60 13.71 21.60
C VAL A 677 -0.15 14.02 21.93
N THR A 678 0.56 14.76 21.09
CA THR A 678 1.96 15.11 21.29
C THR A 678 2.10 16.61 21.41
N ALA A 679 2.68 17.08 22.51
CA ALA A 679 2.95 18.48 22.80
C ALA A 679 4.42 18.82 22.54
N ARG A 680 4.65 19.98 21.91
CA ARG A 680 5.99 20.44 21.53
C ARG A 680 6.12 21.95 21.76
N GLU A 681 7.37 22.39 21.88
CA GLU A 681 7.75 23.80 21.73
C GLU A 681 8.21 23.99 20.28
N ILE A 682 7.51 24.85 19.53
CA ILE A 682 7.89 25.29 18.20
C ILE A 682 8.53 26.65 18.32
N ARG A 683 9.81 26.72 17.98
CA ARG A 683 10.64 27.91 18.11
C ARG A 683 10.66 28.71 16.80
N PRO A 684 11.05 30.00 16.86
CA PRO A 684 10.98 30.86 15.69
C PRO A 684 11.82 30.41 14.49
N GLU A 685 12.86 29.60 14.71
CA GLU A 685 13.69 29.06 13.64
C GLU A 685 12.88 28.19 12.67
N ASN A 686 11.74 27.65 13.10
CA ASN A 686 10.78 26.94 12.25
C ASN A 686 10.21 27.85 11.13
N TRP A 687 10.09 29.16 11.38
CA TRP A 687 9.52 30.13 10.42
C TRP A 687 10.50 30.59 9.35
N THR A 688 11.81 30.41 9.54
CA THR A 688 12.82 30.91 8.61
C THR A 688 12.86 30.17 7.27
N GLN A 689 12.02 29.15 7.07
CA GLN A 689 11.73 28.55 5.76
C GLN A 689 10.54 29.21 5.02
N GLY A 690 9.91 30.24 5.59
CA GLY A 690 8.72 30.92 5.05
C GLY A 690 8.98 32.05 4.05
N ALA A 691 10.19 32.17 3.49
CA ALA A 691 10.45 33.09 2.38
C ALA A 691 10.50 32.37 1.03
N TRP A 692 9.41 31.69 0.63
CA TRP A 692 9.24 31.24 -0.76
C TRP A 692 7.78 31.36 -1.19
N ARG A 693 7.57 32.19 -2.22
CA ARG A 693 6.40 32.23 -3.10
C ARG A 693 6.30 30.94 -3.92
#